data_AF-A0A7C2W706-F1
#
_entry.id   AF-A0A7C2W706-F1
#
_cell.length_a   1.000
_cell.length_b   1.000
_cell.length_c   1.000
_cell.angle_alpha   90.00
_cell.angle_beta   90.00
_cell.angle_gamma   90.00
#
_symmetry.space_group_name_H-M   'P 1'
#
loop_
_entity.id
_entity.type
_entity.pdbx_description
1 polymer ?
#
loop_
_entity_poly.entity_id
_entity_poly.type
_entity_poly.pdbx_seq_one_letter_code
_entity_poly.pdbx_strand_id
1 'polypeptide(L)'
;MTKTPTIAAIALGLLLAAGARADCNNDCDTLYTNDARAALFPLSISGATTAYNTLETAMADGNCNTCPDIVFMHALARVVMLFTDNGDVLVNDGLFEIAEAFGITITGDILTQLDVVIPDMKDGSKWVFPANSPDADALRDIIDNQILPVIDEILADLENFPNPDGPAWTFVLTDDETGAGQDIEVDYGDILLFKAMLYSLKATLEYQSPWNFDMGIDQTALNNYLRNTGLGEPQTIAEFQALLNIFSLDIRNFIQNNIPIAALNAPDPFDVIDIEDLWSKFSLNTYLFGAYPNWGMLNPTAGYLNVDGPTVLAQLKADILNIISIYNEAIQHITHENVPEGTDPQDDELIYIDPNYAYFANHWHTLINDVNNALTNDTTFQFTLETTFTYDIFQGAEKVATLTFELAPGAFVGQWGLFELEPGVVPGLPSPWTVVDVETGFFGDPIFAIDMVLWDGPQQNQIGWGYIDVEVSADGQTITDGVLVYNYWGEGGPAEGQVDGLTGELTNMETEQVTINPNPFFGDSPTYPDPVHIRHLFPELTNKNEFIRGTMGHGLDNDPTLGGILPDMAQDDWEDIFRFVAGPAKPNLDITNPNTDPVDPVRAKVGSTVNINVTVLNNGPGKASQFDLTLYRSGDQQVDNTDTAIAVRTIRSLNSGAQTTQVMSFVAPATVGTWYLAAMADSGRGVSEVDETDNWSGVITFQTEPINRDLTGTIATTFVNGAKGGDVGNVNVLVRNNGNDLAEGVIAINIYASANTTYEEGVDALLTTVTAKVKLAPGASKLYQYKKVALPAVLAPGAYFFLAHIDATGVITPDNDLDNNVVATDATVNVAEAHRDLIPSNLATTFPNGAKPGDVGDFTFNIRNAGNLPVRGTIDVDILASADQALGDDTLVTTKPVKIKLAANGIVTVTIKKVALPALDPAVDVFFLVHVDSGENVDESNEDNNVASTAAAIDINRPNVDLAGVLANLGANVPVGAKVTFNLTVTNNGAGAVKQKVRIQIWASADAAYDLADTLIVNVETNLRLKAGAPKRLKLKGVIPPGLNGAYHFIALIDTANVLAEFDETNNEAATPGTTNIN
;
A
#
# COMPACT_ATOMS: atom_id res chain seq x y z
N MET A 1 52.87 -4.40 29.27
CA MET A 1 53.20 -3.27 30.14
C MET A 1 52.02 -3.02 31.04
N THR A 2 52.28 -2.55 32.25
CA THR A 2 51.72 -3.13 33.47
C THR A 2 51.25 -1.99 34.42
N LYS A 3 50.07 -1.36 34.27
CA LYS A 3 49.68 -0.09 34.95
C LYS A 3 49.55 -0.04 36.52
N THR A 4 48.73 0.86 37.12
CA THR A 4 48.36 0.97 38.58
C THR A 4 49.43 1.35 39.63
N PRO A 5 49.01 1.46 40.91
CA PRO A 5 47.70 1.88 41.41
C PRO A 5 47.73 3.39 41.49
N THR A 6 46.94 4.03 40.64
CA THR A 6 47.06 5.48 40.43
C THR A 6 46.82 6.30 41.71
N ILE A 7 46.19 5.71 42.73
CA ILE A 7 45.99 6.33 44.05
C ILE A 7 47.18 6.11 44.98
N ALA A 8 47.89 4.98 44.91
CA ALA A 8 49.20 4.88 45.53
C ALA A 8 50.20 5.82 44.85
N ALA A 9 50.12 5.97 43.51
CA ALA A 9 50.99 6.83 42.71
C ALA A 9 50.65 8.34 42.79
N ILE A 10 49.42 8.71 43.13
CA ILE A 10 49.03 10.12 43.37
C ILE A 10 49.10 10.47 44.85
N ALA A 11 48.85 9.53 45.77
CA ALA A 11 49.40 9.66 47.12
C ALA A 11 50.92 9.83 47.02
N LEU A 12 51.63 9.09 46.16
CA LEU A 12 53.05 9.28 45.88
C LEU A 12 53.37 10.65 45.25
N GLY A 13 52.46 11.25 44.49
CA GLY A 13 52.57 12.63 43.97
C GLY A 13 52.41 13.70 45.07
N LEU A 14 51.36 13.57 45.90
CA LEU A 14 51.14 14.35 47.13
C LEU A 14 52.30 14.18 48.14
N LEU A 15 52.90 12.98 48.17
CA LEU A 15 54.07 12.64 48.97
C LEU A 15 55.39 13.08 48.32
N LEU A 16 55.44 13.30 47.01
CA LEU A 16 56.63 13.74 46.29
C LEU A 16 56.95 15.22 46.53
N ALA A 17 56.26 15.87 47.46
CA ALA A 17 56.39 17.30 47.59
C ALA A 17 56.35 17.90 49.03
N ALA A 18 55.86 17.30 50.11
CA ALA A 18 55.73 18.13 51.34
C ALA A 18 57.04 18.64 51.98
N GLY A 19 57.07 19.88 52.50
CA GLY A 19 58.21 20.50 53.22
C GLY A 19 57.94 21.93 53.69
N ALA A 20 58.15 22.22 54.96
CA ALA A 20 57.03 22.74 55.77
C ALA A 20 56.89 24.26 56.00
N ARG A 21 55.63 24.64 56.28
CA ARG A 21 55.29 25.52 57.41
C ARG A 21 54.07 25.00 58.19
N ALA A 22 54.31 24.21 59.24
CA ALA A 22 53.25 23.59 60.04
C ALA A 22 52.48 24.59 60.92
N ASP A 23 51.17 24.35 61.08
CA ASP A 23 50.26 25.19 61.88
C ASP A 23 49.67 24.45 63.12
N CYS A 24 50.25 23.29 63.48
CA CYS A 24 49.98 22.64 64.78
C CYS A 24 50.54 23.44 65.96
N ASN A 25 50.15 23.05 67.18
CA ASN A 25 50.86 23.50 68.39
C ASN A 25 52.26 22.87 68.44
N ASN A 26 53.31 23.66 68.71
CA ASN A 26 54.73 23.25 68.74
C ASN A 26 55.04 21.90 69.42
N ASP A 27 54.27 21.53 70.45
CA ASP A 27 54.43 20.26 71.16
C ASP A 27 54.08 19.05 70.27
N CYS A 28 53.06 19.16 69.40
CA CYS A 28 52.71 18.10 68.42
C CYS A 28 53.75 18.04 67.29
N ASP A 29 54.26 19.18 66.82
CA ASP A 29 55.24 19.20 65.72
C ASP A 29 56.56 18.55 66.09
N THR A 30 57.04 18.84 67.29
CA THR A 30 58.30 18.27 67.80
C THR A 30 58.18 16.83 68.28
N LEU A 31 56.97 16.30 68.45
CA LEU A 31 56.71 14.96 68.97
C LEU A 31 56.23 13.97 67.91
N TYR A 32 55.53 14.44 66.87
CA TYR A 32 54.91 13.61 65.84
C TYR A 32 55.16 14.12 64.42
N THR A 33 54.84 15.39 64.12
CA THR A 33 54.87 15.92 62.73
C THR A 33 56.25 15.73 62.10
N ASN A 34 57.32 16.24 62.71
CA ASN A 34 58.67 16.17 62.13
C ASN A 34 59.18 14.74 61.91
N ASP A 35 58.94 13.83 62.87
CA ASP A 35 59.40 12.44 62.80
C ASP A 35 58.58 11.63 61.78
N ALA A 36 57.26 11.89 61.68
CA ALA A 36 56.40 11.31 60.65
C ALA A 36 56.83 11.77 59.26
N ARG A 37 57.05 13.08 59.06
CA ARG A 37 57.54 13.65 57.79
C ARG A 37 58.88 13.02 57.38
N ALA A 38 59.87 13.04 58.27
CA ALA A 38 61.20 12.50 57.98
C ALA A 38 61.20 10.98 57.67
N ALA A 39 60.19 10.23 58.12
CA ALA A 39 59.98 8.84 57.76
C ALA A 39 59.21 8.67 56.44
N LEU A 40 58.30 9.58 56.12
CA LEU A 40 57.37 9.50 54.99
C LEU A 40 57.98 9.96 53.65
N PHE A 41 58.69 11.10 53.65
CA PHE A 41 59.28 11.73 52.44
C PHE A 41 60.47 10.99 51.77
N PRO A 42 61.15 10.02 52.41
CA PRO A 42 62.02 9.08 51.69
C PRO A 42 61.30 8.12 50.73
N LEU A 43 59.96 8.18 50.63
CA LEU A 43 59.11 7.40 49.71
C LEU A 43 59.38 5.89 49.76
N SER A 44 59.47 5.34 50.97
CA SER A 44 59.67 3.90 51.20
C SER A 44 58.50 3.29 51.97
N ILE A 45 58.22 2.00 51.74
CA ILE A 45 57.23 1.22 52.49
C ILE A 45 57.59 1.22 53.97
N SER A 46 58.86 0.93 54.31
CA SER A 46 59.36 0.95 55.69
C SER A 46 59.25 2.33 56.34
N GLY A 47 59.47 3.39 55.57
CA GLY A 47 59.25 4.77 55.95
C GLY A 47 57.78 5.11 56.21
N ALA A 48 56.90 4.79 55.26
CA ALA A 48 55.46 5.01 55.36
C ALA A 48 54.83 4.25 56.54
N THR A 49 55.24 3.01 56.82
CA THR A 49 54.80 2.30 58.03
C THR A 49 55.32 2.97 59.31
N THR A 50 56.55 3.51 59.30
CA THR A 50 57.11 4.24 60.45
C THR A 50 56.34 5.54 60.71
N ALA A 51 55.98 6.26 59.64
CA ALA A 51 55.13 7.45 59.70
C ALA A 51 53.72 7.10 60.19
N TYR A 52 53.08 6.07 59.61
CA TYR A 52 51.76 5.58 60.00
C TYR A 52 51.66 5.28 61.51
N ASN A 53 52.60 4.49 62.06
CA ASN A 53 52.62 4.18 63.50
C ASN A 53 52.82 5.42 64.38
N THR A 54 53.60 6.40 63.90
CA THR A 54 53.81 7.69 64.58
C THR A 54 52.52 8.52 64.58
N LEU A 55 51.81 8.55 63.45
CA LEU A 55 50.59 9.33 63.23
C LEU A 55 49.38 8.70 63.94
N GLU A 56 49.22 7.37 63.97
CA GLU A 56 48.23 6.68 64.79
C GLU A 56 48.42 6.99 66.29
N THR A 57 49.68 7.08 66.74
CA THR A 57 49.99 7.51 68.11
C THR A 57 49.58 8.97 68.36
N ALA A 58 49.71 9.84 67.34
CA ALA A 58 49.29 11.24 67.39
C ALA A 58 47.75 11.40 67.35
N MET A 59 47.05 10.55 66.58
CA MET A 59 45.58 10.49 66.51
C MET A 59 44.96 9.92 67.80
N ALA A 60 45.71 9.12 68.55
CA ALA A 60 45.36 8.74 69.93
C ALA A 60 45.65 9.84 70.98
N ASP A 61 46.45 10.87 70.66
CA ASP A 61 46.68 12.02 71.54
C ASP A 61 45.59 13.09 71.30
N GLY A 62 44.70 13.25 72.29
CA GLY A 62 43.61 14.23 72.26
C GLY A 62 44.02 15.71 72.25
N ASN A 63 45.31 16.04 72.15
CA ASN A 63 45.81 17.38 71.86
C ASN A 63 46.28 17.56 70.41
N CYS A 64 46.51 16.48 69.67
CA CYS A 64 47.10 16.48 68.32
C CYS A 64 46.17 15.88 67.26
N ASN A 65 45.18 15.06 67.66
CA ASN A 65 44.23 14.38 66.79
C ASN A 65 43.22 15.26 66.04
N THR A 66 43.27 16.58 66.21
CA THR A 66 42.53 17.56 65.40
C THR A 66 43.46 18.55 64.69
N CYS A 67 44.77 18.27 64.61
CA CYS A 67 45.64 19.11 63.78
C CYS A 67 45.48 18.71 62.30
N PRO A 68 45.15 19.64 61.40
CA PRO A 68 45.00 19.39 59.96
C PRO A 68 46.18 18.62 59.35
N ASP A 69 47.42 19.05 59.61
CA ASP A 69 48.65 18.42 59.10
C ASP A 69 48.75 16.93 59.49
N ILE A 70 48.37 16.61 60.74
CA ILE A 70 48.41 15.24 61.27
C ILE A 70 47.29 14.40 60.64
N VAL A 71 46.08 14.94 60.52
CA VAL A 71 44.95 14.26 59.86
C VAL A 71 45.26 13.98 58.39
N PHE A 72 45.82 14.94 57.66
CA PHE A 72 46.20 14.80 56.25
C PHE A 72 47.32 13.77 56.06
N MET A 73 48.43 13.89 56.80
CA MET A 73 49.51 12.90 56.73
C MET A 73 49.05 11.50 57.17
N HIS A 74 48.12 11.40 58.13
CA HIS A 74 47.54 10.13 58.57
C HIS A 74 46.74 9.45 57.46
N ALA A 75 45.89 10.23 56.77
CA ALA A 75 45.15 9.75 55.59
C ALA A 75 46.11 9.28 54.47
N LEU A 76 47.15 10.06 54.15
CA LEU A 76 48.19 9.66 53.17
C LEU A 76 48.90 8.37 53.59
N ALA A 77 49.34 8.25 54.84
CA ALA A 77 50.04 7.07 55.33
C ALA A 77 49.13 5.83 55.32
N ARG A 78 47.85 5.97 55.71
CA ARG A 78 46.83 4.92 55.65
C ARG A 78 46.58 4.42 54.22
N VAL A 79 46.57 5.31 53.22
CA VAL A 79 46.49 4.90 51.80
C VAL A 79 47.65 4.00 51.41
N VAL A 80 48.89 4.30 51.82
CA VAL A 80 50.05 3.43 51.53
C VAL A 80 49.90 2.06 52.23
N MET A 81 49.41 2.04 53.48
CA MET A 81 49.19 0.79 54.23
C MET A 81 48.10 -0.12 53.64
N LEU A 82 47.17 0.42 52.82
CA LEU A 82 46.20 -0.39 52.08
C LEU A 82 46.88 -1.40 51.12
N PHE A 83 48.10 -1.08 50.65
CA PHE A 83 48.81 -1.89 49.68
C PHE A 83 49.74 -2.94 50.30
N THR A 84 50.26 -2.69 51.50
CA THR A 84 51.40 -3.42 52.07
C THR A 84 50.99 -4.28 53.26
N ASP A 85 51.28 -5.59 53.25
CA ASP A 85 51.36 -6.35 54.51
C ASP A 85 52.56 -5.84 55.32
N ASN A 86 52.37 -5.65 56.61
CA ASN A 86 53.44 -5.41 57.57
C ASN A 86 53.18 -6.07 58.94
N GLY A 87 52.58 -7.26 58.94
CA GLY A 87 52.36 -8.06 60.14
C GLY A 87 51.12 -7.66 60.96
N ASP A 88 50.07 -7.22 60.27
CA ASP A 88 48.70 -6.95 60.76
C ASP A 88 48.50 -5.73 61.69
N VAL A 89 47.82 -4.70 61.17
CA VAL A 89 47.25 -3.54 61.92
C VAL A 89 45.95 -3.01 61.29
N LEU A 90 45.79 -3.06 59.95
CA LEU A 90 44.63 -2.49 59.23
C LEU A 90 43.86 -3.50 58.33
N VAL A 91 44.57 -4.38 57.62
CA VAL A 91 44.02 -5.38 56.69
C VAL A 91 44.78 -6.69 56.95
N ASN A 92 44.10 -7.85 56.97
CA ASN A 92 44.78 -9.12 57.31
C ASN A 92 45.75 -9.58 56.20
N ASP A 93 45.38 -9.35 54.94
CA ASP A 93 46.22 -9.60 53.76
C ASP A 93 46.24 -8.30 52.91
N GLY A 94 47.37 -7.59 52.83
CA GLY A 94 47.48 -6.34 52.05
C GLY A 94 47.38 -6.58 50.53
N LEU A 95 47.02 -5.58 49.71
CA LEU A 95 46.84 -5.78 48.26
C LEU A 95 48.04 -6.44 47.55
N PHE A 96 49.26 -6.23 48.02
CA PHE A 96 50.46 -6.93 47.52
C PHE A 96 50.48 -8.43 47.89
N GLU A 97 50.02 -8.83 49.07
CA GLU A 97 49.92 -10.24 49.48
C GLU A 97 48.80 -10.97 48.73
N ILE A 98 47.68 -10.30 48.49
CA ILE A 98 46.64 -10.82 47.59
C ILE A 98 47.26 -11.03 46.18
N ALA A 99 48.19 -10.17 45.73
CA ALA A 99 48.89 -10.32 44.46
C ALA A 99 49.78 -11.56 44.40
N GLU A 100 50.50 -11.86 45.49
CA GLU A 100 51.32 -13.06 45.64
C GLU A 100 50.46 -14.34 45.54
N ALA A 101 49.22 -14.29 46.03
CA ALA A 101 48.29 -15.42 45.89
C ALA A 101 47.90 -15.70 44.42
N PHE A 102 47.97 -14.72 43.52
CA PHE A 102 47.86 -14.91 42.05
C PHE A 102 49.20 -15.21 41.37
N GLY A 103 50.33 -15.14 42.09
CA GLY A 103 51.66 -15.40 41.56
C GLY A 103 52.34 -14.19 40.92
N ILE A 104 51.87 -12.98 41.23
CA ILE A 104 52.59 -11.72 40.99
C ILE A 104 53.55 -11.52 42.16
N THR A 105 54.81 -11.17 41.92
CA THR A 105 55.77 -10.91 43.01
C THR A 105 56.19 -9.45 42.99
N ILE A 106 56.03 -8.75 44.12
CA ILE A 106 56.45 -7.36 44.30
C ILE A 106 57.62 -7.33 45.26
N THR A 107 58.74 -6.72 44.88
CA THR A 107 59.93 -6.60 45.74
C THR A 107 60.55 -5.21 45.68
N GLY A 108 61.08 -4.77 46.81
CA GLY A 108 61.67 -3.45 46.97
C GLY A 108 61.23 -2.83 48.30
N ASP A 109 61.65 -1.60 48.53
CA ASP A 109 61.23 -0.81 49.69
C ASP A 109 60.90 0.63 49.26
N ILE A 110 61.71 1.22 48.37
CA ILE A 110 61.42 2.52 47.75
C ILE A 110 60.26 2.36 46.75
N LEU A 111 59.17 3.11 46.96
CA LEU A 111 57.93 3.05 46.18
C LEU A 111 58.14 3.36 44.69
N THR A 112 59.03 4.30 44.37
CA THR A 112 59.45 4.63 43.00
C THR A 112 60.37 3.61 42.34
N GLN A 113 60.76 2.53 43.04
CA GLN A 113 61.73 1.53 42.58
C GLN A 113 61.31 0.08 42.90
N LEU A 114 60.01 -0.17 43.13
CA LEU A 114 59.51 -1.53 43.33
C LEU A 114 59.59 -2.33 42.02
N ASP A 115 60.17 -3.52 42.10
CA ASP A 115 60.25 -4.49 41.00
C ASP A 115 59.04 -5.42 41.05
N VAL A 116 58.19 -5.34 40.03
CA VAL A 116 56.94 -6.10 39.90
C VAL A 116 57.12 -7.18 38.85
N VAL A 117 57.32 -8.41 39.32
CA VAL A 117 57.63 -9.57 38.50
C VAL A 117 56.35 -10.36 38.22
N ILE A 118 55.95 -10.40 36.95
CA ILE A 118 54.84 -11.20 36.44
C ILE A 118 55.40 -12.43 35.69
N PRO A 119 54.78 -13.63 35.80
CA PRO A 119 55.18 -14.80 35.03
C PRO A 119 55.23 -14.55 33.51
N ASP A 120 56.37 -14.89 32.91
CA ASP A 120 56.79 -14.48 31.55
C ASP A 120 56.06 -15.23 30.41
N MET A 121 55.13 -14.56 29.72
CA MET A 121 54.29 -15.12 28.65
C MET A 121 54.97 -15.13 27.26
N LYS A 122 56.12 -15.78 27.13
CA LYS A 122 56.98 -15.71 25.92
C LYS A 122 56.55 -16.50 24.68
N ASP A 123 55.47 -17.28 24.75
CA ASP A 123 55.02 -18.17 23.66
C ASP A 123 53.54 -18.06 23.31
N GLY A 124 52.81 -17.11 23.90
CA GLY A 124 51.36 -16.97 23.73
C GLY A 124 50.54 -18.02 24.50
N SER A 125 51.13 -18.76 25.42
CA SER A 125 50.38 -19.53 26.41
C SER A 125 49.65 -18.60 27.39
N LYS A 126 48.40 -18.94 27.72
CA LYS A 126 47.62 -18.19 28.73
C LYS A 126 48.28 -18.35 30.10
N TRP A 127 48.40 -17.26 30.85
CA TRP A 127 48.74 -17.31 32.27
C TRP A 127 47.72 -18.19 33.01
N VAL A 128 48.22 -19.08 33.87
CA VAL A 128 47.40 -19.97 34.71
C VAL A 128 47.68 -19.61 36.16
N PHE A 129 46.63 -19.24 36.87
CA PHE A 129 46.71 -18.89 38.29
C PHE A 129 47.19 -20.07 39.15
N PRO A 130 47.95 -19.81 40.24
CA PRO A 130 48.23 -20.80 41.28
C PRO A 130 46.97 -21.50 41.79
N ALA A 131 47.10 -22.77 42.18
CA ALA A 131 45.97 -23.56 42.69
C ALA A 131 45.45 -23.13 44.07
N ASN A 132 46.06 -22.09 44.66
CA ASN A 132 45.73 -21.47 45.94
C ASN A 132 45.31 -20.00 45.78
N SER A 133 45.13 -19.50 44.56
CA SER A 133 44.57 -18.16 44.34
C SER A 133 43.14 -18.08 44.88
N PRO A 134 42.76 -16.96 45.51
CA PRO A 134 41.38 -16.71 45.94
C PRO A 134 40.38 -16.91 44.80
N ASP A 135 39.22 -17.49 45.12
CA ASP A 135 38.08 -17.46 44.22
C ASP A 135 37.30 -16.14 44.35
N ALA A 136 36.28 -15.98 43.51
CA ALA A 136 35.46 -14.76 43.46
C ALA A 136 34.80 -14.40 44.80
N ASP A 137 34.34 -15.41 45.56
CA ASP A 137 33.66 -15.19 46.84
C ASP A 137 34.68 -14.81 47.93
N ALA A 138 35.88 -15.40 47.92
CA ALA A 138 36.97 -15.00 48.80
C ALA A 138 37.48 -13.56 48.49
N LEU A 139 37.60 -13.18 47.21
CA LEU A 139 37.96 -11.81 46.83
C LEU A 139 36.91 -10.80 47.28
N ARG A 140 35.62 -11.10 47.07
CA ARG A 140 34.51 -10.27 47.56
C ARG A 140 34.59 -10.06 49.07
N ASP A 141 34.76 -11.13 49.85
CA ASP A 141 34.84 -11.06 51.32
C ASP A 141 36.00 -10.15 51.80
N ILE A 142 37.14 -10.19 51.10
CA ILE A 142 38.27 -9.30 51.39
C ILE A 142 37.94 -7.83 51.03
N ILE A 143 37.31 -7.58 49.89
CA ILE A 143 36.89 -6.22 49.50
C ILE A 143 35.88 -5.65 50.50
N ASP A 144 34.79 -6.37 50.73
CA ASP A 144 33.64 -5.92 51.52
C ASP A 144 33.97 -5.74 53.00
N ASN A 145 34.71 -6.70 53.59
CA ASN A 145 34.93 -6.75 55.04
C ASN A 145 36.31 -6.27 55.48
N GLN A 146 37.24 -5.94 54.57
CA GLN A 146 38.59 -5.50 54.94
C GLN A 146 39.07 -4.24 54.18
N ILE A 147 38.86 -4.14 52.86
CA ILE A 147 39.38 -3.01 52.06
C ILE A 147 38.44 -1.79 52.12
N LEU A 148 37.14 -1.97 51.83
CA LEU A 148 36.16 -0.89 51.85
C LEU A 148 36.07 -0.18 53.22
N PRO A 149 36.05 -0.88 54.38
CA PRO A 149 36.03 -0.21 55.68
C PRO A 149 37.23 0.70 55.95
N VAL A 150 38.43 0.32 55.49
CA VAL A 150 39.64 1.16 55.64
C VAL A 150 39.54 2.41 54.75
N ILE A 151 38.96 2.31 53.55
CA ILE A 151 38.71 3.49 52.70
C ILE A 151 37.67 4.41 53.35
N ASP A 152 36.59 3.86 53.92
CA ASP A 152 35.60 4.64 54.67
C ASP A 152 36.21 5.33 55.92
N GLU A 153 37.18 4.70 56.60
CA GLU A 153 37.93 5.34 57.69
C GLU A 153 38.84 6.49 57.20
N ILE A 154 39.53 6.33 56.07
CA ILE A 154 40.35 7.41 55.48
C ILE A 154 39.45 8.57 55.02
N LEU A 155 38.31 8.27 54.40
CA LEU A 155 37.32 9.27 54.04
C LEU A 155 36.75 9.97 55.28
N ALA A 156 36.50 9.25 56.37
CA ALA A 156 36.04 9.83 57.64
C ALA A 156 37.10 10.74 58.28
N ASP A 157 38.40 10.43 58.18
CA ASP A 157 39.47 11.34 58.60
C ASP A 157 39.39 12.66 57.81
N LEU A 158 39.18 12.59 56.49
CA LEU A 158 39.08 13.76 55.59
C LEU A 158 37.74 14.53 55.68
N GLU A 159 36.63 13.89 56.07
CA GLU A 159 35.35 14.56 56.34
C GLU A 159 35.37 15.43 57.60
N ASN A 160 36.30 15.17 58.54
CA ASN A 160 36.48 16.00 59.73
C ASN A 160 37.44 17.18 59.51
N PHE A 161 37.92 17.38 58.28
CA PHE A 161 38.78 18.51 57.90
C PHE A 161 37.97 19.82 57.82
N PRO A 162 38.42 20.94 58.42
CA PRO A 162 37.62 22.17 58.51
C PRO A 162 37.47 22.92 57.18
N ASN A 163 36.23 23.16 56.75
CA ASN A 163 35.84 23.96 55.56
C ASN A 163 35.74 25.49 55.88
N PRO A 164 35.61 26.40 54.89
CA PRO A 164 36.67 27.24 54.34
C PRO A 164 36.64 28.69 54.88
N ASP A 165 35.83 28.98 55.90
CA ASP A 165 35.57 30.34 56.43
C ASP A 165 36.68 30.85 57.38
N GLY A 166 37.80 30.14 57.48
CA GLY A 166 38.96 30.45 58.30
C GLY A 166 40.06 31.22 57.55
N PRO A 167 41.21 31.53 58.19
CA PRO A 167 42.43 31.72 57.42
C PRO A 167 42.73 30.42 56.66
N ALA A 168 43.15 30.52 55.39
CA ALA A 168 43.50 29.36 54.59
C ALA A 168 44.52 28.50 55.35
N TRP A 169 44.19 27.21 55.50
CA TRP A 169 45.19 26.22 55.87
C TRP A 169 46.01 25.94 54.62
N THR A 170 47.33 26.02 54.77
CA THR A 170 48.28 26.01 53.67
C THR A 170 49.41 25.08 54.08
N PHE A 171 49.54 23.95 53.39
CA PHE A 171 50.51 22.91 53.73
C PHE A 171 51.63 22.93 52.71
N VAL A 172 52.63 23.79 53.00
CA VAL A 172 53.73 24.05 52.07
C VAL A 172 54.65 22.84 51.88
N LEU A 173 55.18 22.77 50.68
CA LEU A 173 55.84 21.64 50.03
C LEU A 173 57.25 22.03 49.50
N THR A 174 58.32 22.05 50.33
CA THR A 174 59.63 22.65 49.95
C THR A 174 60.49 21.86 48.97
N ASP A 175 61.21 22.56 48.10
CA ASP A 175 62.19 22.02 47.12
C ASP A 175 63.18 20.96 47.69
N ASP A 176 63.65 21.09 48.94
CA ASP A 176 64.55 20.10 49.58
C ASP A 176 63.87 18.73 49.85
N GLU A 177 62.54 18.70 49.98
CA GLU A 177 61.71 17.50 50.14
C GLU A 177 61.05 17.07 48.80
N THR A 178 60.96 17.98 47.79
CA THR A 178 60.29 17.73 46.48
C THR A 178 61.24 17.40 45.32
N GLY A 179 62.34 18.14 45.20
CA GLY A 179 63.17 18.25 44.00
C GLY A 179 62.58 19.06 42.83
N ALA A 180 61.42 19.70 42.98
CA ALA A 180 60.63 20.35 41.94
C ALA A 180 61.14 21.73 41.49
N GLY A 181 62.15 22.30 42.16
CA GLY A 181 62.76 23.60 41.83
C GLY A 181 62.06 24.82 42.44
N GLN A 182 60.92 24.63 43.11
CA GLN A 182 60.23 25.63 43.91
C GLN A 182 59.49 24.96 45.08
N ASP A 183 59.05 25.77 46.05
CA ASP A 183 58.10 25.33 47.08
C ASP A 183 56.70 25.23 46.42
N ILE A 184 55.91 24.22 46.77
CA ILE A 184 54.54 23.99 46.30
C ILE A 184 53.55 24.25 47.46
N GLU A 185 52.29 24.54 47.17
CA GLU A 185 51.21 24.71 48.13
C GLU A 185 50.25 23.51 48.09
N VAL A 186 49.61 23.19 49.23
CA VAL A 186 48.50 22.24 49.33
C VAL A 186 47.41 22.83 50.18
N ASP A 187 46.19 22.80 49.66
CA ASP A 187 45.09 23.60 50.13
C ASP A 187 43.80 22.76 50.37
N TYR A 188 42.63 23.40 50.38
CA TYR A 188 41.34 22.71 50.47
C TYR A 188 40.87 22.11 49.12
N GLY A 189 41.17 22.75 47.98
CA GLY A 189 40.92 22.23 46.64
C GLY A 189 41.59 20.88 46.39
N ASP A 190 42.87 20.75 46.76
CA ASP A 190 43.63 19.50 46.69
C ASP A 190 43.02 18.40 47.56
N ILE A 191 42.58 18.73 48.77
CA ILE A 191 41.93 17.78 49.67
C ILE A 191 40.60 17.30 49.09
N LEU A 192 39.82 18.18 48.45
CA LEU A 192 38.60 17.79 47.75
C LEU A 192 38.89 16.86 46.57
N LEU A 193 39.94 17.12 45.77
CA LEU A 193 40.37 16.20 44.71
C LEU A 193 40.84 14.85 45.26
N PHE A 194 41.61 14.83 46.35
CA PHE A 194 42.01 13.59 47.03
C PHE A 194 40.81 12.81 47.58
N LYS A 195 39.81 13.48 48.16
CA LYS A 195 38.52 12.87 48.55
C LYS A 195 37.78 12.28 47.35
N ALA A 196 37.64 13.04 46.25
CA ALA A 196 36.98 12.57 45.03
C ALA A 196 37.64 11.31 44.47
N MET A 197 38.98 11.23 44.52
CA MET A 197 39.73 10.04 44.12
C MET A 197 39.53 8.83 45.04
N LEU A 198 39.47 9.03 46.36
CA LEU A 198 39.20 7.97 47.33
C LEU A 198 37.78 7.43 47.20
N TYR A 199 36.79 8.30 47.02
CA TYR A 199 35.43 7.88 46.66
C TYR A 199 35.40 7.17 45.29
N SER A 200 36.22 7.58 44.32
CA SER A 200 36.33 6.88 43.03
C SER A 200 36.92 5.46 43.17
N LEU A 201 37.88 5.26 44.08
CA LEU A 201 38.37 3.91 44.43
C LEU A 201 37.27 3.08 45.06
N LYS A 202 36.56 3.66 46.03
CA LYS A 202 35.45 3.03 46.71
C LYS A 202 34.39 2.60 45.71
N ALA A 203 33.92 3.50 44.85
CA ALA A 203 32.97 3.20 43.78
C ALA A 203 33.47 2.09 42.82
N THR A 204 34.77 2.08 42.47
CA THR A 204 35.38 1.01 41.64
C THR A 204 35.30 -0.35 42.34
N LEU A 205 35.48 -0.40 43.66
CA LEU A 205 35.46 -1.62 44.48
C LEU A 205 34.02 -2.06 44.80
N GLU A 206 33.14 -1.12 45.12
CA GLU A 206 31.70 -1.38 45.31
C GLU A 206 31.03 -1.88 44.03
N TYR A 207 31.44 -1.39 42.84
CA TYR A 207 30.95 -1.90 41.56
C TYR A 207 31.28 -3.39 41.34
N GLN A 208 32.33 -3.95 41.97
CA GLN A 208 32.58 -5.40 41.93
C GLN A 208 31.69 -6.19 42.92
N SER A 209 31.43 -5.65 44.11
CA SER A 209 30.72 -6.36 45.18
C SER A 209 29.35 -7.00 44.82
N PRO A 210 28.45 -6.45 43.96
CA PRO A 210 27.12 -7.03 43.74
C PRO A 210 27.04 -8.23 42.78
N TRP A 211 28.04 -8.48 41.91
CA TRP A 211 27.92 -9.42 40.78
C TRP A 211 28.58 -10.80 41.00
N ASN A 212 27.92 -11.89 40.65
CA ASN A 212 28.48 -13.24 40.80
C ASN A 212 29.52 -13.55 39.70
N PHE A 213 30.81 -13.39 40.00
CA PHE A 213 31.89 -13.53 39.01
C PHE A 213 32.16 -14.96 38.54
N ASP A 214 32.28 -15.10 37.22
CA ASP A 214 32.97 -16.19 36.52
C ASP A 214 34.02 -15.53 35.61
N MET A 215 35.30 -15.89 35.76
CA MET A 215 36.38 -15.09 35.19
C MET A 215 36.62 -15.36 33.70
N GLY A 216 36.53 -14.30 32.89
CA GLY A 216 37.38 -14.19 31.69
C GLY A 216 36.76 -13.57 30.46
N ILE A 217 37.12 -12.31 30.14
CA ILE A 217 37.36 -11.89 28.75
C ILE A 217 38.60 -11.00 28.69
N ASP A 218 39.36 -11.18 27.62
CA ASP A 218 40.52 -10.37 27.25
C ASP A 218 40.07 -9.12 26.50
N GLN A 219 40.39 -7.93 27.02
CA GLN A 219 40.16 -6.64 26.33
C GLN A 219 40.81 -6.63 24.94
N THR A 220 42.00 -7.22 24.83
CA THR A 220 42.70 -7.42 23.56
C THR A 220 41.92 -8.35 22.64
N ALA A 221 41.20 -9.35 23.16
CA ALA A 221 40.34 -10.22 22.36
C ALA A 221 39.00 -9.58 22.01
N LEU A 222 38.45 -8.67 22.82
CA LEU A 222 37.29 -7.83 22.43
C LEU A 222 37.69 -6.83 21.35
N ASN A 223 38.79 -6.08 21.55
CA ASN A 223 39.29 -5.12 20.57
C ASN A 223 39.77 -5.84 19.29
N ASN A 224 40.44 -6.99 19.39
CA ASN A 224 40.77 -7.82 18.23
C ASN A 224 39.54 -8.53 17.65
N TYR A 225 38.49 -8.79 18.42
CA TYR A 225 37.20 -9.22 17.86
C TYR A 225 36.71 -8.08 17.00
N LEU A 226 36.31 -6.93 17.56
CA LEU A 226 35.84 -5.74 16.83
C LEU A 226 36.69 -5.40 15.58
N ARG A 227 38.02 -5.38 15.69
CA ARG A 227 38.96 -5.18 14.57
C ARG A 227 38.95 -6.30 13.51
N ASN A 228 39.06 -7.58 13.90
CA ASN A 228 39.04 -8.70 12.93
C ASN A 228 37.63 -9.05 12.44
N THR A 229 36.61 -8.64 13.18
CA THR A 229 35.20 -8.72 12.83
C THR A 229 34.73 -7.47 12.11
N GLY A 230 35.63 -6.73 11.44
CA GLY A 230 35.34 -5.72 10.41
C GLY A 230 34.26 -4.69 10.75
N LEU A 231 34.02 -4.48 12.04
CA LEU A 231 32.93 -3.74 12.67
C LEU A 231 33.30 -2.26 12.83
N GLY A 232 34.24 -1.78 11.99
CA GLY A 232 34.88 -0.48 12.08
C GLY A 232 34.08 0.64 11.43
N GLU A 233 32.75 0.63 11.53
CA GLU A 233 31.98 1.87 11.42
C GLU A 233 32.36 2.71 12.66
N PRO A 234 32.96 3.91 12.50
CA PRO A 234 33.43 4.70 13.64
C PRO A 234 32.34 4.94 14.66
N GLN A 235 31.11 5.23 14.18
CA GLN A 235 29.90 5.52 14.95
C GLN A 235 29.45 4.36 15.88
N THR A 236 29.61 3.11 15.43
CA THR A 236 29.23 1.93 16.23
C THR A 236 30.21 1.65 17.36
N ILE A 237 31.51 1.64 17.04
CA ILE A 237 32.56 1.51 18.06
C ILE A 237 32.48 2.72 19.00
N ALA A 238 32.12 3.89 18.46
CA ALA A 238 31.92 5.10 19.19
C ALA A 238 30.85 4.97 20.27
N GLU A 239 29.58 4.79 19.91
CA GLU A 239 28.47 4.69 20.87
C GLU A 239 28.74 3.65 21.95
N PHE A 240 29.25 2.48 21.54
CA PHE A 240 29.61 1.39 22.44
C PHE A 240 30.75 1.73 23.39
N GLN A 241 31.78 2.42 22.91
CA GLN A 241 32.88 2.89 23.74
C GLN A 241 32.43 4.06 24.64
N ALA A 242 31.47 4.90 24.23
CA ALA A 242 30.86 5.92 25.08
C ALA A 242 30.16 5.27 26.28
N LEU A 243 29.30 4.29 26.01
CA LEU A 243 28.59 3.52 27.02
C LEU A 243 29.58 2.78 27.93
N LEU A 244 30.59 2.13 27.36
CA LEU A 244 31.67 1.51 28.14
C LEU A 244 32.44 2.53 28.99
N ASN A 245 32.74 3.72 28.49
CA ASN A 245 33.45 4.76 29.25
C ASN A 245 32.59 5.31 30.39
N ILE A 246 31.27 5.44 30.18
CA ILE A 246 30.29 5.88 31.19
C ILE A 246 30.02 4.79 32.24
N PHE A 247 29.91 3.52 31.84
CA PHE A 247 29.55 2.40 32.73
C PHE A 247 30.72 1.60 33.30
N SER A 248 31.92 1.69 32.72
CA SER A 248 33.15 1.14 33.34
C SER A 248 33.48 1.83 34.65
N LEU A 249 32.84 2.97 34.93
CA LEU A 249 33.00 3.72 36.16
C LEU A 249 34.46 4.08 36.43
N ASP A 250 35.21 4.29 35.34
CA ASP A 250 36.58 4.77 35.33
C ASP A 250 36.62 6.28 35.61
N ILE A 251 35.92 6.69 36.69
CA ILE A 251 35.91 8.04 37.25
C ILE A 251 37.36 8.50 37.56
N ARG A 252 38.27 7.52 37.75
CA ARG A 252 39.71 7.71 37.80
C ARG A 252 40.28 8.29 36.50
N ASN A 253 40.12 7.62 35.35
CA ASN A 253 40.52 8.18 34.05
C ASN A 253 39.72 9.45 33.70
N PHE A 254 38.47 9.55 34.13
CA PHE A 254 37.60 10.71 33.92
C PHE A 254 38.12 11.96 34.63
N ILE A 255 38.52 11.88 35.91
CA ILE A 255 39.15 12.99 36.62
C ILE A 255 40.52 13.31 35.99
N GLN A 256 41.28 12.29 35.57
CA GLN A 256 42.65 12.44 35.06
C GLN A 256 42.76 12.97 33.62
N ASN A 257 41.78 12.70 32.76
CA ASN A 257 41.78 13.16 31.37
C ASN A 257 40.98 14.46 31.16
N ASN A 258 40.10 14.83 32.11
CA ASN A 258 39.15 15.94 31.94
C ASN A 258 39.50 17.18 32.78
N ILE A 259 40.36 17.05 33.79
CA ILE A 259 41.11 18.18 34.30
C ILE A 259 42.39 18.24 33.45
N PRO A 260 42.59 19.27 32.63
CA PRO A 260 43.86 19.49 31.94
C PRO A 260 44.88 20.03 32.94
N ILE A 261 45.39 19.12 33.78
CA ILE A 261 46.45 19.38 34.76
C ILE A 261 47.77 19.44 33.99
N ALA A 262 48.27 20.65 33.75
CA ALA A 262 49.65 20.82 33.34
C ALA A 262 50.54 20.64 34.57
N ALA A 263 51.46 19.66 34.54
CA ALA A 263 52.43 19.50 35.61
C ALA A 263 53.55 20.54 35.48
N LEU A 264 53.53 21.54 36.37
CA LEU A 264 54.63 22.45 36.76
C LEU A 264 55.44 23.19 35.66
N ASN A 265 55.40 24.52 35.74
CA ASN A 265 56.17 25.46 34.92
C ASN A 265 57.68 25.52 35.28
N ALA A 266 58.41 24.39 35.20
CA ALA A 266 59.87 24.35 35.36
C ALA A 266 60.54 23.30 34.46
N PRO A 267 61.78 23.53 33.97
CA PRO A 267 62.47 22.61 33.07
C PRO A 267 62.95 21.34 33.80
N ASP A 268 62.04 20.38 33.83
CA ASP A 268 62.25 18.95 34.03
C ASP A 268 63.04 18.51 35.28
N PRO A 269 62.41 18.57 36.46
CA PRO A 269 62.83 17.80 37.63
C PRO A 269 62.26 16.37 37.66
N PHE A 270 61.26 16.07 36.80
CA PHE A 270 60.60 14.76 36.76
C PHE A 270 61.33 13.72 35.89
N ASP A 271 62.33 14.09 35.07
CA ASP A 271 63.25 13.17 34.35
C ASP A 271 63.99 12.16 35.26
N VAL A 272 63.95 12.36 36.59
CA VAL A 272 64.51 11.42 37.60
C VAL A 272 63.48 10.39 38.08
N ILE A 273 62.18 10.68 37.91
CA ILE A 273 61.05 9.82 38.21
C ILE A 273 60.22 9.76 36.92
N ASP A 274 60.65 8.87 36.03
CA ASP A 274 59.89 8.52 34.83
C ASP A 274 58.52 7.96 35.27
N ILE A 275 57.55 8.88 35.33
CA ILE A 275 56.17 8.65 35.74
C ILE A 275 55.50 7.70 34.72
N GLU A 276 55.96 7.69 33.46
CA GLU A 276 55.57 6.74 32.42
C GLU A 276 56.05 5.31 32.76
N ASP A 277 57.31 5.14 33.17
CA ASP A 277 57.92 3.88 33.61
C ASP A 277 57.28 3.36 34.91
N LEU A 278 56.90 4.24 35.84
CA LEU A 278 56.16 3.86 37.07
C LEU A 278 54.69 3.51 36.81
N TRP A 279 53.96 4.36 36.08
CA TRP A 279 52.58 4.10 35.66
C TRP A 279 52.47 2.93 34.70
N SER A 280 53.58 2.43 34.15
CA SER A 280 53.62 1.23 33.34
C SER A 280 54.14 0.00 34.08
N LYS A 281 54.35 0.01 35.43
CA LYS A 281 54.96 -1.13 36.17
C LYS A 281 54.15 -2.03 37.14
N PHE A 282 53.06 -1.64 37.81
CA PHE A 282 52.43 -2.51 38.85
C PHE A 282 51.36 -3.57 38.44
N SER A 283 50.62 -3.40 37.34
CA SER A 283 49.15 -3.61 37.27
C SER A 283 48.43 -4.56 38.23
N LEU A 284 48.21 -4.16 39.48
CA LEU A 284 47.30 -4.89 40.37
C LEU A 284 45.83 -4.80 39.90
N ASN A 285 45.36 -3.68 39.35
CA ASN A 285 43.99 -3.58 38.79
C ASN A 285 43.89 -4.18 37.37
N THR A 286 45.00 -4.35 36.62
CA THR A 286 45.03 -5.02 35.30
C THR A 286 45.72 -6.41 35.32
N TYR A 287 45.99 -6.99 36.50
CA TYR A 287 46.46 -8.38 36.67
C TYR A 287 45.84 -9.09 37.88
N LEU A 288 45.62 -8.42 39.01
CA LEU A 288 44.99 -9.02 40.20
C LEU A 288 43.45 -8.96 40.05
N PHE A 289 42.90 -7.76 39.89
CA PHE A 289 41.51 -7.53 39.45
C PHE A 289 41.39 -7.49 37.92
N GLY A 290 42.34 -8.12 37.22
CA GLY A 290 42.71 -7.62 35.90
C GLY A 290 43.32 -8.60 34.91
N ALA A 291 43.76 -9.80 35.35
CA ALA A 291 44.39 -10.78 34.46
C ALA A 291 43.54 -11.07 33.22
N TYR A 292 42.22 -11.18 33.44
CA TYR A 292 41.13 -11.02 32.47
C TYR A 292 39.76 -10.89 33.18
N PRO A 293 39.39 -9.71 33.68
CA PRO A 293 37.98 -9.43 33.84
C PRO A 293 37.69 -7.99 33.37
N ASN A 294 37.23 -7.87 32.13
CA ASN A 294 36.34 -6.78 31.75
C ASN A 294 34.93 -7.20 32.22
N TRP A 295 34.37 -6.54 33.25
CA TRP A 295 33.26 -7.12 34.06
C TRP A 295 31.91 -7.15 33.33
N GLY A 296 31.81 -6.57 32.14
CA GLY A 296 30.62 -6.65 31.29
C GLY A 296 30.38 -8.02 30.63
N MET A 297 31.07 -9.11 31.02
CA MET A 297 31.24 -10.32 30.17
C MET A 297 30.98 -11.69 30.88
N LEU A 298 30.06 -11.76 31.86
CA LEU A 298 29.62 -13.02 32.53
C LEU A 298 28.63 -13.85 31.70
N ASN A 299 28.68 -15.19 31.67
CA ASN A 299 27.65 -15.95 30.96
C ASN A 299 26.28 -15.88 31.69
N PRO A 300 25.15 -15.69 30.98
CA PRO A 300 23.84 -15.49 31.61
C PRO A 300 23.38 -16.74 32.35
N THR A 301 23.19 -16.62 33.65
CA THR A 301 22.33 -17.55 34.39
C THR A 301 21.48 -16.78 35.40
N ALA A 302 20.28 -17.29 35.66
CA ALA A 302 19.36 -16.66 36.62
C ALA A 302 19.99 -16.63 38.01
N GLY A 303 20.14 -15.41 38.57
CA GLY A 303 20.88 -15.17 39.83
C GLY A 303 22.26 -14.52 39.63
N TYR A 304 22.36 -13.53 38.73
CA TYR A 304 23.61 -12.81 38.45
C TYR A 304 24.01 -11.81 39.57
N LEU A 305 23.02 -11.27 40.30
CA LEU A 305 23.25 -10.51 41.53
C LEU A 305 23.30 -11.45 42.74
N ASN A 306 24.16 -11.12 43.71
CA ASN A 306 24.05 -11.67 45.06
C ASN A 306 22.80 -11.10 45.78
N VAL A 307 22.44 -11.64 46.95
CA VAL A 307 21.18 -11.31 47.64
C VAL A 307 21.06 -9.83 48.01
N ASP A 308 22.19 -9.18 48.28
CA ASP A 308 22.27 -7.79 48.72
C ASP A 308 22.58 -6.82 47.57
N GLY A 309 22.82 -7.33 46.37
CA GLY A 309 23.38 -6.59 45.23
C GLY A 309 22.61 -5.33 44.79
N PRO A 310 21.26 -5.35 44.71
CA PRO A 310 20.49 -4.12 44.45
C PRO A 310 20.71 -3.01 45.50
N THR A 311 21.02 -3.37 46.74
CA THR A 311 21.30 -2.38 47.80
C THR A 311 22.69 -1.77 47.62
N VAL A 312 23.67 -2.58 47.20
CA VAL A 312 25.03 -2.10 46.89
C VAL A 312 25.02 -1.18 45.66
N LEU A 313 24.26 -1.51 44.61
CA LEU A 313 24.12 -0.64 43.43
C LEU A 313 23.44 0.70 43.77
N ALA A 314 22.43 0.70 44.63
CA ALA A 314 21.82 1.94 45.12
C ALA A 314 22.82 2.81 45.94
N GLN A 315 23.71 2.19 46.73
CA GLN A 315 24.78 2.90 47.45
C GLN A 315 25.82 3.46 46.48
N LEU A 316 26.27 2.67 45.50
CA LEU A 316 27.20 3.10 44.46
C LEU A 316 26.69 4.34 43.72
N LYS A 317 25.37 4.42 43.41
CA LYS A 317 24.76 5.62 42.82
C LYS A 317 24.91 6.85 43.71
N ALA A 318 24.73 6.69 45.02
CA ALA A 318 24.89 7.78 45.98
C ALA A 318 26.36 8.24 46.10
N ASP A 319 27.31 7.31 46.09
CA ASP A 319 28.74 7.62 46.13
C ASP A 319 29.19 8.31 44.82
N ILE A 320 28.65 7.95 43.65
CA ILE A 320 28.88 8.67 42.37
C ILE A 320 28.38 10.12 42.44
N LEU A 321 27.15 10.33 42.92
CA LEU A 321 26.60 11.68 43.11
C LEU A 321 27.46 12.51 44.08
N ASN A 322 28.02 11.88 45.12
CA ASN A 322 28.93 12.52 46.06
C ASN A 322 30.27 12.89 45.40
N ILE A 323 30.87 12.02 44.57
CA ILE A 323 32.08 12.34 43.80
C ILE A 323 31.85 13.57 42.92
N ILE A 324 30.74 13.62 42.17
CA ILE A 324 30.43 14.76 41.30
C ILE A 324 30.25 16.04 42.11
N SER A 325 29.62 15.96 43.29
CA SER A 325 29.50 17.11 44.20
C SER A 325 30.86 17.62 44.68
N ILE A 326 31.74 16.73 45.13
CA ILE A 326 33.09 17.06 45.62
C ILE A 326 33.96 17.63 44.49
N TYR A 327 33.91 17.03 43.29
CA TYR A 327 34.59 17.54 42.10
C TYR A 327 34.12 18.96 41.74
N ASN A 328 32.82 19.21 41.75
CA ASN A 328 32.26 20.53 41.48
C ASN A 328 32.66 21.57 42.54
N GLU A 329 32.84 21.16 43.81
CA GLU A 329 33.36 22.01 44.88
C GLU A 329 34.86 22.31 44.67
N ALA A 330 35.66 21.30 44.32
CA ALA A 330 37.10 21.45 44.02
C ALA A 330 37.36 22.40 42.84
N ILE A 331 36.68 22.19 41.71
CA ILE A 331 36.81 23.06 40.53
C ILE A 331 36.35 24.49 40.84
N GLN A 332 35.34 24.66 41.72
CA GLN A 332 34.95 26.00 42.19
C GLN A 332 35.99 26.63 43.10
N HIS A 333 36.74 25.87 43.90
CA HIS A 333 37.88 26.38 44.67
C HIS A 333 38.98 26.89 43.73
N ILE A 334 39.50 25.98 42.89
CA ILE A 334 40.64 26.21 42.00
C ILE A 334 40.41 27.42 41.08
N THR A 335 39.19 27.56 40.55
CA THR A 335 38.84 28.69 39.67
C THR A 335 38.67 30.05 40.37
N HIS A 336 38.69 30.11 41.71
CA HIS A 336 38.43 31.33 42.49
C HIS A 336 39.56 31.75 43.46
N GLU A 337 40.59 30.93 43.70
CA GLU A 337 41.76 31.29 44.55
C GLU A 337 42.44 32.60 44.11
N ASN A 338 42.73 32.72 42.81
CA ASN A 338 43.44 33.86 42.24
C ASN A 338 42.54 35.11 42.03
N VAL A 339 41.60 35.37 42.95
CA VAL A 339 40.60 36.44 42.87
C VAL A 339 40.63 37.33 44.14
N PRO A 340 41.25 38.54 44.10
CA PRO A 340 41.76 39.24 42.92
C PRO A 340 43.18 38.80 42.49
N GLU A 341 43.39 38.73 41.17
CA GLU A 341 44.65 38.41 40.48
C GLU A 341 45.93 38.83 41.25
N GLY A 342 46.69 37.82 41.68
CA GLY A 342 47.92 37.94 42.47
C GLY A 342 47.73 37.82 43.99
N THR A 343 46.61 37.27 44.49
CA THR A 343 46.45 36.92 45.92
C THR A 343 46.95 35.53 46.27
N ASP A 344 46.49 34.52 45.51
CA ASP A 344 46.91 33.11 45.53
C ASP A 344 47.14 32.74 44.05
N PRO A 345 48.39 32.70 43.57
CA PRO A 345 48.67 32.31 42.19
C PRO A 345 48.53 30.79 42.02
N GLN A 346 47.91 30.37 40.93
CA GLN A 346 47.87 28.95 40.53
C GLN A 346 49.25 28.38 40.09
N ASP A 347 50.31 29.19 40.10
CA ASP A 347 51.66 28.80 39.65
C ASP A 347 52.48 28.09 40.75
N ASP A 348 52.09 28.24 42.03
CA ASP A 348 52.66 27.57 43.20
C ASP A 348 51.78 26.43 43.77
N GLU A 349 50.57 26.23 43.26
CA GLU A 349 49.65 25.14 43.68
C GLU A 349 50.10 23.75 43.23
N LEU A 350 49.68 22.70 43.96
CA LEU A 350 49.88 21.31 43.56
C LEU A 350 49.06 20.94 42.31
N ILE A 351 47.86 21.51 42.15
CA ILE A 351 46.95 21.24 41.03
C ILE A 351 46.35 22.56 40.50
N TYR A 352 46.63 22.89 39.24
CA TYR A 352 46.09 24.06 38.57
C TYR A 352 45.40 23.74 37.23
N ILE A 353 44.58 24.68 36.73
CA ILE A 353 43.89 24.57 35.44
C ILE A 353 44.57 25.54 34.46
N ASP A 354 45.34 25.02 33.50
CA ASP A 354 45.97 25.85 32.48
C ASP A 354 44.89 26.60 31.64
N PRO A 355 44.95 27.95 31.55
CA PRO A 355 44.03 28.75 30.75
C PRO A 355 43.90 28.33 29.28
N ASN A 356 44.93 27.72 28.69
CA ASN A 356 44.94 27.23 27.31
C ASN A 356 43.97 26.06 27.10
N TYR A 357 43.64 25.32 28.16
CA TYR A 357 42.80 24.12 28.10
C TYR A 357 41.41 24.32 28.73
N ALA A 358 41.08 25.54 29.14
CA ALA A 358 39.82 25.88 29.80
C ALA A 358 38.55 25.51 29.00
N TYR A 359 38.62 25.44 27.66
CA TYR A 359 37.50 24.98 26.83
C TYR A 359 37.09 23.53 27.15
N PHE A 360 38.08 22.64 27.29
CA PHE A 360 37.85 21.21 27.54
C PHE A 360 37.37 20.94 28.96
N ALA A 361 37.97 21.62 29.95
CA ALA A 361 37.47 21.60 31.32
C ALA A 361 35.98 21.99 31.40
N ASN A 362 35.55 23.02 30.65
CA ASN A 362 34.16 23.46 30.59
C ASN A 362 33.23 22.46 29.88
N HIS A 363 33.68 21.81 28.79
CA HIS A 363 32.91 20.78 28.10
C HIS A 363 32.61 19.60 29.04
N TRP A 364 33.64 19.05 29.67
CA TRP A 364 33.49 17.92 30.60
C TRP A 364 32.72 18.29 31.87
N HIS A 365 32.94 19.48 32.43
CA HIS A 365 32.15 19.99 33.55
C HIS A 365 30.65 20.09 33.19
N THR A 366 30.31 20.39 31.93
CA THR A 366 28.91 20.38 31.47
C THR A 366 28.35 18.96 31.47
N LEU A 367 29.03 18.01 30.82
CA LEU A 367 28.61 16.60 30.75
C LEU A 367 28.47 15.96 32.14
N ILE A 368 29.40 16.24 33.06
CA ILE A 368 29.36 15.83 34.47
C ILE A 368 28.05 16.24 35.14
N ASN A 369 27.66 17.51 34.94
CA ASN A 369 26.45 18.05 35.53
C ASN A 369 25.18 17.49 34.88
N ASP A 370 25.20 17.18 33.59
CA ASP A 370 24.08 16.51 32.91
C ASP A 370 23.89 15.05 33.37
N VAL A 371 24.98 14.30 33.58
CA VAL A 371 24.94 12.97 34.21
C VAL A 371 24.41 13.04 35.65
N ASN A 372 24.89 14.01 36.44
CA ASN A 372 24.41 14.26 37.80
C ASN A 372 22.90 14.57 37.84
N ASN A 373 22.43 15.42 36.92
CA ASN A 373 21.02 15.73 36.77
C ASN A 373 20.19 14.50 36.38
N ALA A 374 20.67 13.68 35.44
CA ALA A 374 20.00 12.45 35.01
C ALA A 374 19.86 11.43 36.15
N LEU A 375 20.94 11.18 36.90
CA LEU A 375 20.96 10.28 38.06
C LEU A 375 20.08 10.78 39.21
N THR A 376 20.09 12.09 39.48
CA THR A 376 19.31 12.71 40.58
C THR A 376 17.81 12.72 40.30
N ASN A 377 17.41 12.94 39.04
CA ASN A 377 16.00 13.18 38.68
C ASN A 377 15.30 11.98 38.01
N ASP A 378 15.98 10.83 37.86
CA ASP A 378 15.48 9.65 37.13
C ASP A 378 15.12 9.99 35.66
N THR A 379 16.00 10.74 34.99
CA THR A 379 15.82 11.15 33.59
C THR A 379 16.97 10.68 32.71
N THR A 380 16.78 10.80 31.40
CA THR A 380 17.87 10.78 30.43
C THR A 380 18.72 12.05 30.51
N PHE A 381 19.92 11.99 29.96
CA PHE A 381 20.64 13.16 29.44
C PHE A 381 20.90 12.97 27.94
N GLN A 382 21.21 14.07 27.26
CA GLN A 382 21.67 14.07 25.87
C GLN A 382 23.04 14.71 25.84
N PHE A 383 23.96 14.13 25.07
CA PHE A 383 25.23 14.76 24.76
C PHE A 383 25.40 14.83 23.24
N THR A 384 26.12 15.86 22.81
CA THR A 384 26.45 16.05 21.41
C THR A 384 27.69 15.21 21.13
N LEU A 385 27.52 14.10 20.42
CA LEU A 385 28.65 13.40 19.83
C LEU A 385 29.06 14.16 18.57
N GLU A 386 30.22 14.80 18.61
CA GLU A 386 30.89 15.22 17.38
C GLU A 386 31.35 13.93 16.67
N THR A 387 30.82 13.66 15.47
CA THR A 387 31.05 12.41 14.74
C THR A 387 32.16 12.58 13.71
N THR A 388 32.23 13.74 13.05
CA THR A 388 33.34 14.09 12.16
C THR A 388 33.78 15.55 12.32
N PHE A 389 35.09 15.77 12.21
CA PHE A 389 35.67 17.09 11.96
C PHE A 389 36.34 17.07 10.59
N THR A 390 36.09 18.06 9.75
CA THR A 390 36.76 18.22 8.46
C THR A 390 37.51 19.52 8.42
N TYR A 391 38.83 19.45 8.28
CA TYR A 391 39.71 20.60 8.10
C TYR A 391 40.16 20.68 6.63
N ASP A 392 40.03 21.86 6.04
CA ASP A 392 40.75 22.17 4.81
C ASP A 392 42.19 22.52 5.19
N ILE A 393 43.15 21.74 4.69
CA ILE A 393 44.59 21.94 4.95
C ILE A 393 45.19 22.74 3.79
N PHE A 394 45.96 23.77 4.13
CA PHE A 394 46.57 24.74 3.22
C PHE A 394 48.09 24.72 3.36
N GLN A 395 48.78 25.01 2.25
CA GLN A 395 50.17 25.44 2.27
C GLN A 395 50.26 26.89 1.77
N GLY A 396 50.42 27.83 2.70
CA GLY A 396 50.38 29.25 2.42
C GLY A 396 48.97 29.77 2.08
N ALA A 397 48.58 29.72 0.81
CA ALA A 397 47.26 30.19 0.35
C ALA A 397 46.58 29.23 -0.65
N GLU A 398 47.17 28.05 -0.87
CA GLU A 398 46.64 27.00 -1.73
C GLU A 398 46.18 25.84 -0.84
N LYS A 399 44.95 25.35 -1.06
CA LYS A 399 44.46 24.13 -0.38
C LYS A 399 45.25 22.95 -0.94
N VAL A 400 45.82 22.15 -0.04
CA VAL A 400 46.70 21.01 -0.37
C VAL A 400 46.09 19.67 0.01
N ALA A 401 45.23 19.63 1.03
CA ALA A 401 44.49 18.44 1.42
C ALA A 401 43.16 18.78 2.12
N THR A 402 42.32 17.77 2.30
CA THR A 402 41.25 17.74 3.29
C THR A 402 41.62 16.70 4.34
N LEU A 403 41.54 17.04 5.62
CA LEU A 403 41.75 16.12 6.74
C LEU A 403 40.44 15.94 7.48
N THR A 404 39.84 14.77 7.36
CA THR A 404 38.61 14.39 8.06
C THR A 404 38.97 13.43 9.19
N PHE A 405 38.65 13.79 10.42
CA PHE A 405 38.66 12.88 11.58
C PHE A 405 37.28 12.29 11.80
N GLU A 406 37.22 11.04 12.19
CA GLU A 406 36.01 10.33 12.60
C GLU A 406 36.15 9.94 14.08
N LEU A 407 35.32 10.56 14.92
CA LEU A 407 35.52 10.60 16.38
C LEU A 407 35.10 9.31 17.10
N ALA A 408 35.83 8.98 18.17
CA ALA A 408 35.37 8.06 19.20
C ALA A 408 34.97 8.86 20.47
N PRO A 409 33.85 8.59 21.16
CA PRO A 409 33.31 9.43 22.21
C PRO A 409 34.13 9.27 23.48
N GLY A 410 34.51 10.41 24.06
CA GLY A 410 35.46 10.45 25.16
C GLY A 410 36.92 10.32 24.73
N ALA A 411 37.21 10.23 23.43
CA ALA A 411 38.52 10.61 22.90
C ALA A 411 38.45 12.06 22.42
N PHE A 412 39.54 12.81 22.64
CA PHE A 412 39.74 14.19 22.20
C PHE A 412 39.94 14.30 20.67
N VAL A 413 40.22 13.16 20.02
CA VAL A 413 40.52 13.05 18.59
C VAL A 413 40.00 11.72 18.04
N GLY A 414 39.70 11.71 16.75
CA GLY A 414 39.29 10.50 16.06
C GLY A 414 40.41 9.48 15.98
N GLN A 415 40.11 8.21 16.27
CA GLN A 415 41.03 7.09 15.99
C GLN A 415 41.01 6.71 14.49
N TRP A 416 40.10 7.30 13.72
CA TRP A 416 39.83 6.97 12.33
C TRP A 416 39.60 8.25 11.52
N GLY A 417 39.56 8.11 10.20
CA GLY A 417 39.37 9.24 9.30
C GLY A 417 40.12 9.10 7.98
N LEU A 418 40.10 10.18 7.20
CA LEU A 418 40.67 10.26 5.87
C LEU A 418 41.52 11.52 5.69
N PHE A 419 42.69 11.35 5.09
CA PHE A 419 43.52 12.44 4.61
C PHE A 419 43.55 12.44 3.08
N GLU A 420 42.80 13.36 2.49
CA GLU A 420 42.58 13.47 1.04
C GLU A 420 43.46 14.56 0.43
N LEU A 421 44.56 14.17 -0.21
CA LEU A 421 45.42 15.10 -0.96
C LEU A 421 44.73 15.62 -2.24
N GLU A 422 44.84 16.93 -2.48
CA GLU A 422 44.31 17.57 -3.69
C GLU A 422 45.06 17.10 -4.96
N PRO A 423 44.38 16.85 -6.10
CA PRO A 423 44.98 16.21 -7.27
C PRO A 423 46.19 16.95 -7.87
N GLY A 424 47.39 16.38 -7.66
CA GLY A 424 48.64 16.85 -8.24
C GLY A 424 49.49 17.74 -7.34
N VAL A 425 49.06 18.00 -6.10
CA VAL A 425 49.82 18.77 -5.11
C VAL A 425 51.09 18.04 -4.68
N VAL A 426 51.02 16.73 -4.43
CA VAL A 426 52.19 15.85 -4.26
C VAL A 426 52.29 14.91 -5.47
N PRO A 427 53.13 15.21 -6.48
CA PRO A 427 53.11 14.47 -7.75
C PRO A 427 53.47 12.98 -7.61
N GLY A 428 52.47 12.11 -7.81
CA GLY A 428 52.64 10.66 -7.80
C GLY A 428 52.30 9.97 -6.47
N LEU A 429 51.91 10.73 -5.44
CA LEU A 429 51.36 10.16 -4.20
C LEU A 429 49.86 9.87 -4.40
N PRO A 430 49.36 8.65 -4.11
CA PRO A 430 47.93 8.35 -4.16
C PRO A 430 47.17 8.99 -2.99
N SER A 431 45.84 8.98 -3.10
CA SER A 431 44.87 9.58 -2.18
C SER A 431 43.53 8.82 -2.33
N PRO A 432 42.72 8.65 -1.28
CA PRO A 432 42.91 9.11 0.09
C PRO A 432 43.83 8.19 0.91
N TRP A 433 44.37 8.72 2.01
CA TRP A 433 45.04 7.96 3.07
C TRP A 433 44.08 7.73 4.24
N THR A 434 44.19 6.60 4.92
CA THR A 434 43.36 6.27 6.09
C THR A 434 44.12 6.66 7.35
N VAL A 435 43.52 7.50 8.20
CA VAL A 435 43.98 7.73 9.57
C VAL A 435 43.70 6.46 10.39
N VAL A 436 44.70 5.97 11.12
CA VAL A 436 44.62 4.70 11.87
C VAL A 436 45.00 4.82 13.34
N ASP A 437 45.68 5.90 13.70
CA ASP A 437 45.84 6.32 15.08
C ASP A 437 45.99 7.85 15.12
N VAL A 438 45.64 8.44 16.26
CA VAL A 438 45.96 9.84 16.53
C VAL A 438 46.47 9.93 17.96
N GLU A 439 47.79 10.02 18.08
CA GLU A 439 48.46 10.17 19.36
C GLU A 439 48.40 11.64 19.77
N THR A 440 47.64 11.92 20.83
CA THR A 440 47.77 13.17 21.61
C THR A 440 49.00 13.09 22.49
N GLY A 441 49.73 14.20 22.65
CA GLY A 441 50.64 14.32 23.79
C GLY A 441 49.89 14.09 25.11
N PHE A 442 50.48 13.33 26.03
CA PHE A 442 49.94 13.22 27.39
C PHE A 442 49.91 14.61 28.05
N PHE A 443 48.93 14.85 28.93
CA PHE A 443 48.60 16.16 29.53
C PHE A 443 47.86 17.17 28.62
N GLY A 444 47.28 16.70 27.50
CA GLY A 444 46.37 17.52 26.69
C GLY A 444 47.08 18.53 25.77
N ASP A 445 48.36 18.29 25.49
CA ASP A 445 49.12 19.08 24.52
C ASP A 445 48.36 19.21 23.19
N PRO A 446 48.34 20.41 22.57
CA PRO A 446 47.65 20.63 21.30
C PRO A 446 48.32 19.95 20.10
N ILE A 447 49.37 19.17 20.32
CA ILE A 447 50.14 18.46 19.30
C ILE A 447 49.53 17.06 19.08
N PHE A 448 49.17 16.79 17.84
CA PHE A 448 48.68 15.51 17.38
C PHE A 448 49.68 14.91 16.40
N ALA A 449 50.18 13.71 16.71
CA ALA A 449 50.81 12.86 15.72
C ALA A 449 49.73 11.97 15.10
N ILE A 450 49.33 12.28 13.86
CA ILE A 450 48.23 11.62 13.16
C ILE A 450 48.82 10.55 12.25
N ASP A 451 48.74 9.30 12.69
CA ASP A 451 49.32 8.16 12.00
C ASP A 451 48.39 7.69 10.87
N MET A 452 48.95 7.61 9.66
CA MET A 452 48.21 7.34 8.43
C MET A 452 48.82 6.19 7.65
N VAL A 453 47.96 5.32 7.11
CA VAL A 453 48.37 4.27 6.19
C VAL A 453 47.57 4.31 4.90
N LEU A 454 48.21 3.81 3.84
CA LEU A 454 47.56 3.58 2.57
C LEU A 454 47.69 2.09 2.25
N TRP A 455 46.58 1.35 2.36
CA TRP A 455 46.58 -0.11 2.29
C TRP A 455 45.45 -0.66 1.41
N ASP A 456 45.78 -1.13 0.19
CA ASP A 456 44.87 -1.84 -0.72
C ASP A 456 44.64 -3.32 -0.31
N GLY A 457 44.29 -3.51 0.98
CA GLY A 457 43.91 -4.79 1.56
C GLY A 457 44.88 -5.96 1.31
N PRO A 458 44.38 -7.21 1.25
CA PRO A 458 45.23 -8.41 1.27
C PRO A 458 46.04 -8.66 -0.02
N GLN A 459 45.92 -7.81 -1.05
CA GLN A 459 46.73 -7.95 -2.28
C GLN A 459 48.02 -7.12 -2.28
N GLN A 460 48.19 -6.16 -1.34
CA GLN A 460 49.46 -5.43 -1.11
C GLN A 460 50.06 -4.72 -2.34
N ASN A 461 49.22 -4.30 -3.30
CA ASN A 461 49.70 -3.65 -4.54
C ASN A 461 50.15 -2.18 -4.31
N GLN A 462 49.64 -1.56 -3.26
CA GLN A 462 49.99 -0.22 -2.80
C GLN A 462 50.09 -0.25 -1.27
N ILE A 463 51.23 0.17 -0.73
CA ILE A 463 51.49 0.29 0.71
C ILE A 463 52.14 1.65 0.95
N GLY A 464 51.58 2.46 1.82
CA GLY A 464 52.23 3.64 2.37
C GLY A 464 52.02 3.73 3.87
N TRP A 465 52.96 4.36 4.56
CA TRP A 465 52.77 4.91 5.90
C TRP A 465 53.27 6.35 5.91
N GLY A 466 52.66 7.16 6.74
CA GLY A 466 53.05 8.54 6.94
C GLY A 466 52.37 9.06 8.20
N TYR A 467 52.87 10.15 8.73
CA TYR A 467 52.24 10.84 9.83
C TYR A 467 52.15 12.32 9.49
N ILE A 468 51.16 13.00 10.05
CA ILE A 468 51.11 14.45 10.04
C ILE A 468 51.11 14.94 11.48
N ASP A 469 52.21 15.59 11.86
CA ASP A 469 52.29 16.33 13.12
C ASP A 469 51.54 17.64 12.92
N VAL A 470 50.56 17.96 13.77
CA VAL A 470 49.82 19.22 13.73
C VAL A 470 49.62 19.79 15.12
N GLU A 471 49.62 21.11 15.25
CA GLU A 471 49.09 21.80 16.43
C GLU A 471 47.65 22.23 16.12
N VAL A 472 46.67 22.00 17.01
CA VAL A 472 45.30 22.54 16.86
C VAL A 472 45.07 23.66 17.87
N SER A 473 44.39 24.74 17.44
CA SER A 473 44.02 25.84 18.34
C SER A 473 43.09 25.38 19.46
N ALA A 474 43.17 26.04 20.62
CA ALA A 474 42.38 25.74 21.82
C ALA A 474 40.85 25.80 21.65
N ASP A 475 40.34 26.28 20.50
CA ASP A 475 38.93 26.30 20.13
C ASP A 475 38.54 25.26 19.06
N GLY A 476 39.47 24.39 18.65
CA GLY A 476 39.24 23.33 17.66
C GLY A 476 39.00 23.82 16.23
N GLN A 477 39.25 25.10 15.91
CA GLN A 477 38.90 25.66 14.59
C GLN A 477 40.07 25.78 13.61
N THR A 478 41.32 25.75 14.06
CA THR A 478 42.48 25.92 13.18
C THR A 478 43.62 24.97 13.50
N ILE A 479 44.37 24.57 12.47
CA ILE A 479 45.63 23.84 12.60
C ILE A 479 46.79 24.79 12.31
N THR A 480 47.82 24.76 13.14
CA THR A 480 49.09 25.50 13.01
C THR A 480 50.29 24.57 12.90
N ASP A 481 51.38 25.10 12.32
CA ASP A 481 52.71 24.51 12.21
C ASP A 481 52.78 23.03 11.76
N GLY A 482 51.82 22.61 10.94
CA GLY A 482 51.68 21.22 10.52
C GLY A 482 52.80 20.74 9.59
N VAL A 483 53.22 19.49 9.79
CA VAL A 483 54.30 18.81 9.06
C VAL A 483 53.84 17.42 8.65
N LEU A 484 53.62 17.21 7.35
CA LEU A 484 53.32 15.90 6.77
C LEU A 484 54.62 15.18 6.41
N VAL A 485 54.85 13.99 6.95
CA VAL A 485 55.93 13.07 6.56
C VAL A 485 55.30 11.81 5.95
N TYR A 486 55.76 11.37 4.78
CA TYR A 486 55.20 10.20 4.10
C TYR A 486 56.26 9.30 3.46
N ASN A 487 55.95 8.01 3.41
CA ASN A 487 56.69 7.00 2.66
C ASN A 487 55.73 6.03 1.95
N TYR A 488 55.89 5.87 0.64
CA TYR A 488 54.97 5.14 -0.22
C TYR A 488 55.70 4.18 -1.17
N TRP A 489 55.12 2.99 -1.33
CA TRP A 489 55.57 1.92 -2.23
C TRP A 489 54.38 1.34 -3.01
N GLY A 490 54.27 1.66 -4.31
CA GLY A 490 53.23 1.11 -5.18
C GLY A 490 53.41 1.42 -6.67
N GLU A 491 52.34 1.28 -7.46
CA GLU A 491 52.35 1.54 -8.91
C GLU A 491 52.58 3.03 -9.23
N GLY A 492 53.85 3.37 -9.48
CA GLY A 492 54.36 4.72 -9.68
C GLY A 492 55.86 4.82 -9.36
N GLY A 493 56.32 3.96 -8.47
CA GLY A 493 57.67 3.98 -7.90
C GLY A 493 57.64 4.42 -6.43
N PRO A 494 58.70 4.14 -5.64
CA PRO A 494 58.75 4.57 -4.26
C PRO A 494 58.87 6.09 -4.15
N ALA A 495 58.13 6.68 -3.22
CA ALA A 495 58.14 8.12 -2.94
C ALA A 495 58.24 8.35 -1.42
N GLU A 496 59.17 9.20 -1.01
CA GLU A 496 59.40 9.58 0.39
C GLU A 496 59.61 11.10 0.41
N GLY A 497 59.02 11.79 1.39
CA GLY A 497 59.10 13.23 1.48
C GLY A 497 58.46 13.82 2.71
N GLN A 498 58.64 15.13 2.85
CA GLN A 498 58.12 15.95 3.94
C GLN A 498 57.52 17.24 3.35
N VAL A 499 56.42 17.71 3.92
CA VAL A 499 55.73 18.95 3.53
C VAL A 499 55.48 19.78 4.80
N ASP A 500 56.26 20.86 4.93
CA ASP A 500 56.23 21.76 6.09
C ASP A 500 55.27 22.95 5.90
N GLY A 501 54.90 23.56 7.03
CA GLY A 501 54.17 24.84 7.06
C GLY A 501 52.72 24.67 6.61
N LEU A 502 52.11 23.54 6.97
CA LEU A 502 50.70 23.29 6.78
C LEU A 502 49.89 24.03 7.84
N THR A 503 48.80 24.65 7.41
CA THR A 503 47.82 25.29 8.30
C THR A 503 46.44 24.80 7.91
N GLY A 504 45.54 24.59 8.85
CA GLY A 504 44.16 24.14 8.56
C GLY A 504 43.10 25.09 9.09
N GLU A 505 41.94 25.08 8.44
CA GLU A 505 40.72 25.73 8.94
C GLU A 505 39.59 24.68 8.96
N LEU A 506 38.84 24.58 10.05
CA LEU A 506 37.69 23.70 10.18
C LEU A 506 36.58 24.16 9.21
N THR A 507 36.19 23.30 8.27
CA THR A 507 35.20 23.60 7.22
C THR A 507 33.87 22.88 7.41
N ASN A 508 33.87 21.72 8.09
CA ASN A 508 32.65 21.00 8.47
C ASN A 508 32.84 20.32 9.82
N MET A 509 31.76 20.24 10.59
CA MET A 509 31.66 19.44 11.81
C MET A 509 30.29 18.78 11.77
N GLU A 510 30.26 17.45 11.77
CA GLU A 510 29.02 16.69 11.87
C GLU A 510 28.82 16.26 13.33
N THR A 511 27.59 16.38 13.81
CA THR A 511 27.24 16.06 15.18
C THR A 511 25.94 15.29 15.26
N GLU A 512 25.89 14.38 16.22
CA GLU A 512 24.77 13.52 16.54
C GLU A 512 24.34 13.75 18.01
N GLN A 513 23.06 13.57 18.30
CA GLN A 513 22.54 13.65 19.67
C GLN A 513 22.31 12.25 20.19
N VAL A 514 23.15 11.82 21.12
CA VAL A 514 23.01 10.51 21.77
C VAL A 514 22.27 10.70 23.09
N THR A 515 21.10 10.07 23.22
CA THR A 515 20.33 10.04 24.48
C THR A 515 20.76 8.82 25.30
N ILE A 516 21.20 9.04 26.55
CA ILE A 516 21.52 7.96 27.50
C ILE A 516 20.65 8.10 28.75
N ASN A 517 20.18 6.96 29.25
CA ASN A 517 19.67 6.84 30.60
C ASN A 517 20.61 6.00 31.48
N PRO A 518 21.26 6.58 32.50
CA PRO A 518 22.11 5.81 33.40
C PRO A 518 21.32 5.12 34.54
N ASN A 519 20.07 5.51 34.79
CA ASN A 519 19.26 4.98 35.90
C ASN A 519 18.94 3.47 35.84
N PRO A 520 18.70 2.83 34.67
CA PRO A 520 18.40 1.41 34.62
C PRO A 520 19.51 0.53 35.18
N PHE A 521 20.76 0.97 35.10
CA PHE A 521 21.90 0.22 35.64
C PHE A 521 21.81 0.01 37.16
N PHE A 522 21.29 1.00 37.90
CA PHE A 522 21.27 0.97 39.37
C PHE A 522 20.03 0.26 39.96
N GLY A 523 18.91 0.25 39.24
CA GLY A 523 17.70 -0.46 39.66
C GLY A 523 17.02 0.10 40.91
N ASP A 524 17.29 1.36 41.25
CA ASP A 524 16.84 2.02 42.48
C ASP A 524 15.65 2.97 42.27
N SER A 525 15.14 3.07 41.04
CA SER A 525 14.23 4.13 40.63
C SER A 525 12.78 3.67 40.45
N PRO A 526 11.78 4.59 40.49
CA PRO A 526 10.39 4.25 40.19
C PRO A 526 10.17 3.78 38.75
N THR A 527 11.02 4.20 37.81
CA THR A 527 10.97 3.85 36.39
C THR A 527 11.72 2.54 36.14
N TYR A 528 12.83 2.31 36.84
CA TYR A 528 13.67 1.12 36.74
C TYR A 528 13.86 0.49 38.13
N PRO A 529 12.90 -0.34 38.58
CA PRO A 529 12.90 -0.94 39.92
C PRO A 529 13.78 -2.21 40.04
N ASP A 530 14.31 -2.69 38.92
CA ASP A 530 15.19 -3.85 38.81
C ASP A 530 16.44 -3.43 38.01
N PRO A 531 17.67 -3.70 38.50
CA PRO A 531 18.91 -3.25 37.84
C PRO A 531 19.22 -4.03 36.56
N VAL A 532 19.46 -3.29 35.48
CA VAL A 532 19.91 -3.81 34.19
C VAL A 532 21.41 -4.04 34.24
N HIS A 533 21.82 -5.31 34.27
CA HIS A 533 23.24 -5.65 34.15
C HIS A 533 23.74 -5.28 32.76
N ILE A 534 24.81 -4.46 32.68
CA ILE A 534 25.46 -4.08 31.43
C ILE A 534 25.74 -5.28 30.52
N ARG A 535 26.00 -6.47 31.09
CA ARG A 535 26.23 -7.74 30.37
C ARG A 535 25.11 -8.10 29.39
N HIS A 536 23.88 -7.76 29.71
CA HIS A 536 22.74 -8.06 28.84
C HIS A 536 22.79 -7.25 27.52
N LEU A 537 23.61 -6.19 27.44
CA LEU A 537 23.87 -5.46 26.19
C LEU A 537 24.90 -6.15 25.27
N PHE A 538 25.64 -7.17 25.75
CA PHE A 538 26.76 -7.85 25.05
C PHE A 538 26.36 -9.24 24.47
N PRO A 539 27.17 -9.86 23.59
CA PRO A 539 26.86 -11.16 23.00
C PRO A 539 27.05 -12.31 23.99
N GLU A 540 26.19 -13.34 24.00
CA GLU A 540 26.47 -14.62 24.67
C GLU A 540 27.89 -15.17 24.40
N LEU A 541 28.44 -15.93 25.34
CA LEU A 541 29.77 -16.54 25.21
C LEU A 541 29.69 -18.06 25.09
N THR A 542 30.49 -18.60 24.17
CA THR A 542 30.78 -20.03 24.16
C THR A 542 31.50 -20.46 25.45
N ASN A 543 31.54 -21.76 25.72
CA ASN A 543 32.33 -22.36 26.81
C ASN A 543 33.87 -22.28 26.65
N LYS A 544 34.35 -21.39 25.77
CA LYS A 544 35.76 -21.03 25.57
C LYS A 544 36.00 -19.52 25.66
N ASN A 545 34.96 -18.77 25.99
CA ASN A 545 34.92 -17.30 26.02
C ASN A 545 35.17 -16.69 24.64
N GLU A 546 34.77 -17.41 23.58
CA GLU A 546 34.60 -16.87 22.22
C GLU A 546 33.18 -16.30 22.10
N PHE A 547 33.03 -15.07 21.58
CA PHE A 547 31.73 -14.44 21.35
C PHE A 547 30.84 -15.24 20.39
N ILE A 548 29.58 -15.44 20.76
CA ILE A 548 28.55 -15.95 19.87
C ILE A 548 28.03 -14.76 19.05
N ARG A 549 27.99 -14.91 17.72
CA ARG A 549 27.49 -13.87 16.81
C ARG A 549 25.97 -13.88 16.77
N GLY A 550 25.35 -12.68 16.84
CA GLY A 550 23.90 -12.52 16.80
C GLY A 550 23.20 -12.88 18.11
N THR A 551 23.83 -12.60 19.25
CA THR A 551 23.28 -12.79 20.60
C THR A 551 23.50 -11.55 21.50
N MET A 552 23.61 -10.36 20.88
CA MET A 552 23.55 -9.07 21.59
C MET A 552 22.17 -8.90 22.24
N GLY A 553 22.02 -8.01 23.23
CA GLY A 553 20.74 -7.78 23.91
C GLY A 553 20.22 -8.97 24.76
N HIS A 554 20.93 -10.11 24.79
CA HIS A 554 20.44 -11.32 25.43
C HIS A 554 20.25 -11.13 26.95
N GLY A 555 19.15 -11.66 27.49
CA GLY A 555 18.79 -11.48 28.91
C GLY A 555 17.93 -10.23 29.19
N LEU A 556 17.61 -9.42 28.17
CA LEU A 556 16.62 -8.33 28.25
C LEU A 556 15.19 -8.74 27.86
N ASP A 557 14.91 -10.04 27.69
CA ASP A 557 13.57 -10.57 27.37
C ASP A 557 12.83 -9.87 26.20
N ASN A 558 13.57 -9.46 25.16
CA ASN A 558 13.12 -8.69 24.00
C ASN A 558 12.60 -7.27 24.34
N ASP A 559 13.26 -6.58 25.28
CA ASP A 559 13.00 -5.17 25.59
C ASP A 559 13.36 -4.27 24.37
N PRO A 560 12.38 -3.53 23.79
CA PRO A 560 12.60 -2.69 22.62
C PRO A 560 13.42 -1.43 22.90
N THR A 561 13.90 -1.21 24.13
CA THR A 561 14.69 -0.04 24.56
C THR A 561 16.04 -0.42 25.20
N LEU A 562 16.47 -1.67 25.04
CA LEU A 562 17.69 -2.22 25.66
C LEU A 562 17.73 -1.99 27.20
N GLY A 563 16.62 -2.29 27.88
CA GLY A 563 16.48 -2.04 29.32
C GLY A 563 16.28 -0.56 29.66
N GLY A 564 16.02 0.29 28.66
CA GLY A 564 15.85 1.74 28.79
C GLY A 564 17.15 2.54 28.83
N ILE A 565 18.32 1.90 28.72
CA ILE A 565 19.64 2.57 28.78
C ILE A 565 19.88 3.46 27.56
N LEU A 566 19.46 2.98 26.39
CA LEU A 566 19.49 3.70 25.11
C LEU A 566 18.06 3.79 24.60
N PRO A 567 17.26 4.74 25.10
CA PRO A 567 15.82 4.75 24.89
C PRO A 567 15.38 5.02 23.44
N ASP A 568 16.28 5.54 22.61
CA ASP A 568 16.01 5.93 21.22
C ASP A 568 16.41 4.85 20.19
N MET A 569 16.97 3.71 20.64
CA MET A 569 17.55 2.69 19.77
C MET A 569 17.05 1.29 20.16
N ALA A 570 16.56 0.53 19.18
CA ALA A 570 15.94 -0.77 19.42
C ALA A 570 16.97 -1.91 19.53
N GLN A 571 16.53 -3.05 20.09
CA GLN A 571 17.36 -4.25 20.14
C GLN A 571 17.72 -4.76 18.74
N ASP A 572 16.81 -4.65 17.76
CA ASP A 572 17.08 -5.05 16.37
C ASP A 572 18.20 -4.19 15.75
N ASP A 573 18.11 -2.86 15.90
CA ASP A 573 19.14 -1.90 15.44
C ASP A 573 20.52 -2.31 16.00
N TRP A 574 20.59 -2.61 17.29
CA TRP A 574 21.80 -3.07 17.98
C TRP A 574 22.29 -4.44 17.47
N GLU A 575 21.40 -5.41 17.25
CA GLU A 575 21.77 -6.74 16.74
C GLU A 575 22.34 -6.68 15.32
N ASP A 576 21.86 -5.78 14.47
CA ASP A 576 22.33 -5.62 13.09
C ASP A 576 23.60 -4.77 12.99
N ILE A 577 23.69 -3.68 13.76
CA ILE A 577 24.92 -2.91 13.98
C ILE A 577 26.09 -3.84 14.36
N PHE A 578 25.87 -4.82 15.26
CA PHE A 578 26.92 -5.74 15.73
C PHE A 578 27.04 -7.08 14.96
N ARG A 579 26.34 -7.25 13.82
CA ARG A 579 26.55 -8.41 12.92
C ARG A 579 27.78 -8.27 12.01
N PHE A 580 28.51 -7.16 12.09
CA PHE A 580 29.15 -6.57 10.92
C PHE A 580 30.59 -6.96 10.57
N VAL A 581 30.86 -8.25 10.29
CA VAL A 581 32.18 -8.62 9.74
C VAL A 581 32.35 -8.24 8.29
N ALA A 582 33.25 -7.29 8.01
CA ALA A 582 33.88 -7.10 6.71
C ALA A 582 34.48 -8.42 6.16
N GLY A 583 33.63 -9.18 5.47
CA GLY A 583 34.06 -9.98 4.34
C GLY A 583 34.63 -9.07 3.23
N PRO A 584 34.99 -9.63 2.05
CA PRO A 584 35.27 -8.78 0.89
C PRO A 584 34.11 -7.81 0.71
N ALA A 585 34.41 -6.54 0.41
CA ALA A 585 33.47 -5.41 0.35
C ALA A 585 32.05 -5.93 0.10
N LYS A 586 31.18 -5.75 1.11
CA LYS A 586 29.92 -6.46 1.20
C LYS A 586 28.85 -5.78 0.36
N PRO A 587 28.02 -6.56 -0.34
CA PRO A 587 26.85 -5.99 -0.96
C PRO A 587 25.85 -5.49 0.09
N ASN A 588 24.89 -4.70 -0.35
CA ASN A 588 23.66 -4.48 0.41
C ASN A 588 22.46 -4.72 -0.48
N LEU A 589 21.80 -5.88 -0.40
CA LEU A 589 20.81 -6.34 -1.38
C LEU A 589 19.37 -5.88 -1.11
N ASP A 590 19.19 -4.59 -0.83
CA ASP A 590 17.90 -3.90 -0.77
C ASP A 590 16.96 -4.25 -1.95
N ILE A 591 15.72 -4.66 -1.62
CA ILE A 591 14.64 -4.81 -2.59
C ILE A 591 13.82 -3.51 -2.72
N THR A 592 14.46 -2.53 -3.36
CA THR A 592 13.88 -1.22 -3.72
C THR A 592 12.50 -1.26 -4.40
N ASN A 593 12.13 -2.37 -5.06
CA ASN A 593 10.80 -2.50 -5.66
C ASN A 593 10.36 -3.93 -6.01
N PRO A 594 9.27 -4.44 -5.40
CA PRO A 594 8.48 -5.54 -5.94
C PRO A 594 7.18 -5.09 -6.65
N ASN A 595 6.63 -3.92 -6.29
CA ASN A 595 5.67 -3.06 -7.03
C ASN A 595 5.14 -1.94 -6.10
N THR A 596 5.77 -0.76 -6.11
CA THR A 596 5.34 0.41 -5.31
C THR A 596 4.23 1.23 -6.01
N ASP A 597 3.09 0.60 -6.29
CA ASP A 597 1.83 1.32 -6.51
C ASP A 597 0.84 0.90 -5.40
N PRO A 598 0.72 1.68 -4.29
CA PRO A 598 0.12 1.20 -3.03
C PRO A 598 -1.40 0.97 -3.01
N VAL A 599 -2.05 0.72 -4.16
CA VAL A 599 -3.51 0.91 -4.30
C VAL A 599 -4.30 -0.37 -4.67
N ASP A 600 -3.67 -1.44 -5.15
CA ASP A 600 -4.37 -2.70 -5.48
C ASP A 600 -3.55 -3.97 -5.15
N PRO A 601 -4.13 -4.99 -4.48
CA PRO A 601 -3.44 -6.26 -4.23
C PRO A 601 -3.20 -7.04 -5.53
N VAL A 602 -2.09 -7.77 -5.60
CA VAL A 602 -1.78 -8.63 -6.76
C VAL A 602 -2.77 -9.79 -6.78
N ARG A 603 -3.54 -9.92 -7.88
CA ARG A 603 -4.56 -10.96 -8.04
C ARG A 603 -4.12 -12.03 -9.04
N ALA A 604 -4.35 -13.30 -8.72
CA ALA A 604 -4.23 -14.38 -9.70
C ALA A 604 -5.17 -15.55 -9.39
N LYS A 605 -5.56 -16.29 -10.42
CA LYS A 605 -6.36 -17.52 -10.25
C LYS A 605 -5.55 -18.65 -9.60
N VAL A 606 -6.20 -19.49 -8.81
CA VAL A 606 -5.60 -20.70 -8.23
C VAL A 606 -4.90 -21.57 -9.28
N GLY A 607 -3.72 -22.08 -8.95
CA GLY A 607 -2.93 -22.96 -9.83
C GLY A 607 -2.31 -22.30 -11.07
N SER A 608 -2.40 -20.98 -11.27
CA SER A 608 -1.76 -20.29 -12.40
C SER A 608 -0.30 -19.94 -12.13
N THR A 609 0.50 -19.82 -13.19
CA THR A 609 1.85 -19.25 -13.07
C THR A 609 1.77 -17.74 -12.91
N VAL A 610 2.23 -17.24 -11.77
CA VAL A 610 2.37 -15.82 -11.45
C VAL A 610 3.83 -15.43 -11.61
N ASN A 611 4.08 -14.26 -12.19
CA ASN A 611 5.40 -13.67 -12.32
C ASN A 611 5.43 -12.38 -11.50
N ILE A 612 6.27 -12.33 -10.47
CA ILE A 612 6.59 -11.08 -9.75
C ILE A 612 7.94 -10.59 -10.26
N ASN A 613 8.02 -9.32 -10.62
CA ASN A 613 9.29 -8.67 -10.87
C ASN A 613 9.85 -8.22 -9.52
N VAL A 614 11.04 -8.67 -9.18
CA VAL A 614 11.73 -8.26 -7.95
C VAL A 614 13.02 -7.59 -8.38
N THR A 615 13.17 -6.30 -8.06
CA THR A 615 14.41 -5.57 -8.31
C THR A 615 15.25 -5.56 -7.06
N VAL A 616 16.39 -6.24 -7.13
CA VAL A 616 17.42 -6.21 -6.09
C VAL A 616 18.44 -5.16 -6.51
N LEU A 617 18.61 -4.12 -5.69
CA LEU A 617 19.71 -3.17 -5.79
C LEU A 617 20.84 -3.69 -4.91
N ASN A 618 22.10 -3.57 -5.35
CA ASN A 618 23.23 -3.67 -4.43
C ASN A 618 23.68 -2.25 -4.05
N ASN A 619 23.21 -1.74 -2.91
CA ASN A 619 23.51 -0.40 -2.42
C ASN A 619 24.84 -0.33 -1.65
N GLY A 620 25.39 -1.47 -1.25
CA GLY A 620 26.66 -1.53 -0.51
C GLY A 620 27.89 -1.29 -1.39
N PRO A 621 29.05 -1.02 -0.79
CA PRO A 621 30.32 -0.79 -1.52
C PRO A 621 30.83 -2.05 -2.24
N GLY A 622 30.14 -3.18 -2.05
CA GLY A 622 30.63 -4.49 -2.37
C GLY A 622 30.12 -5.18 -3.60
N LYS A 623 30.61 -6.40 -3.83
CA LYS A 623 30.08 -7.29 -4.86
C LYS A 623 29.46 -8.53 -4.24
N ALA A 624 28.13 -8.64 -4.38
CA ALA A 624 27.43 -9.88 -4.07
C ALA A 624 27.98 -11.03 -4.92
N SER A 625 28.27 -12.16 -4.26
CA SER A 625 28.65 -13.39 -4.93
C SER A 625 27.37 -14.12 -5.42
N GLN A 626 27.37 -15.45 -5.46
CA GLN A 626 26.15 -16.17 -5.85
C GLN A 626 25.17 -16.25 -4.67
N PHE A 627 24.00 -15.63 -4.80
CA PHE A 627 22.92 -15.68 -3.80
C PHE A 627 21.61 -16.20 -4.40
N ASP A 628 20.75 -16.74 -3.55
CA ASP A 628 19.40 -17.17 -3.93
C ASP A 628 18.37 -16.14 -3.48
N LEU A 629 17.71 -15.50 -4.45
CA LEU A 629 16.51 -14.71 -4.23
C LEU A 629 15.32 -15.68 -4.09
N THR A 630 14.63 -15.68 -2.94
CA THR A 630 13.44 -16.52 -2.73
C THR A 630 12.21 -15.65 -2.51
N LEU A 631 11.10 -16.09 -3.09
CA LEU A 631 9.78 -15.54 -2.83
C LEU A 631 9.07 -16.45 -1.83
N TYR A 632 8.64 -15.88 -0.70
CA TYR A 632 7.88 -16.57 0.36
C TYR A 632 6.39 -16.28 0.26
N ARG A 633 5.57 -17.08 0.95
CA ARG A 633 4.11 -16.94 0.98
C ARG A 633 3.53 -17.34 2.34
N SER A 634 3.08 -16.34 3.08
CA SER A 634 2.35 -16.47 4.35
C SER A 634 0.84 -16.54 4.19
N GLY A 635 0.18 -17.03 5.24
CA GLY A 635 -1.25 -16.92 5.47
C GLY A 635 -1.67 -15.64 6.21
N ASP A 636 -0.73 -14.92 6.82
CA ASP A 636 -0.98 -13.65 7.53
C ASP A 636 0.07 -12.57 7.19
N GLN A 637 -0.07 -11.37 7.75
CA GLN A 637 0.72 -10.20 7.37
C GLN A 637 2.19 -10.26 7.82
N GLN A 638 2.54 -11.17 8.73
CA GLN A 638 3.91 -11.39 9.17
C GLN A 638 4.54 -12.44 8.26
N VAL A 639 5.14 -11.99 7.14
CA VAL A 639 5.85 -12.90 6.23
C VAL A 639 7.26 -13.11 6.76
N ASP A 640 7.61 -14.35 7.07
CA ASP A 640 8.94 -14.70 7.61
C ASP A 640 9.58 -15.89 6.86
N ASN A 641 10.70 -16.40 7.38
CA ASN A 641 11.45 -17.50 6.77
C ASN A 641 10.90 -18.91 7.08
N THR A 642 9.91 -19.03 7.97
CA THR A 642 9.17 -20.26 8.27
C THR A 642 8.03 -20.51 7.28
N ASP A 643 7.65 -19.47 6.53
CA ASP A 643 6.65 -19.53 5.48
C ASP A 643 7.03 -20.39 4.27
N THR A 644 6.04 -20.61 3.39
CA THR A 644 6.25 -21.43 2.21
C THR A 644 7.09 -20.70 1.16
N ALA A 645 8.36 -21.09 0.99
CA ALA A 645 9.15 -20.74 -0.20
C ALA A 645 8.46 -21.28 -1.47
N ILE A 646 8.08 -20.38 -2.39
CA ILE A 646 7.28 -20.69 -3.59
C ILE A 646 8.01 -20.51 -4.92
N ALA A 647 9.09 -19.73 -4.95
CA ALA A 647 10.02 -19.65 -6.08
C ALA A 647 11.42 -19.25 -5.62
N VAL A 648 12.46 -19.80 -6.25
CA VAL A 648 13.87 -19.47 -6.01
C VAL A 648 14.54 -19.07 -7.33
N ARG A 649 15.43 -18.07 -7.28
CA ARG A 649 16.28 -17.63 -8.40
C ARG A 649 17.69 -17.33 -7.90
N THR A 650 18.63 -18.13 -8.38
CA THR A 650 20.07 -17.89 -8.17
C THR A 650 20.58 -16.73 -9.01
N ILE A 651 20.91 -15.61 -8.37
CA ILE A 651 21.66 -14.51 -8.97
C ILE A 651 23.16 -14.84 -8.83
N ARG A 652 23.91 -14.79 -9.94
CA ARG A 652 25.32 -15.25 -9.95
C ARG A 652 26.31 -14.28 -9.31
N SER A 653 26.01 -12.99 -9.41
CA SER A 653 26.73 -11.89 -8.75
C SER A 653 26.05 -10.57 -9.07
N LEU A 654 26.14 -9.60 -8.15
CA LEU A 654 25.70 -8.22 -8.38
C LEU A 654 26.80 -7.26 -7.90
N ASN A 655 27.30 -6.39 -8.77
CA ASN A 655 28.36 -5.43 -8.41
C ASN A 655 27.79 -4.28 -7.57
N SER A 656 28.64 -3.54 -6.85
CA SER A 656 28.25 -2.33 -6.11
C SER A 656 27.56 -1.31 -7.02
N GLY A 657 26.51 -0.67 -6.49
CA GLY A 657 25.68 0.31 -7.19
C GLY A 657 24.89 -0.27 -8.37
N ALA A 658 24.93 -1.59 -8.59
CA ALA A 658 24.22 -2.24 -9.69
C ALA A 658 22.90 -2.85 -9.20
N GLN A 659 21.85 -2.71 -10.01
CA GLN A 659 20.55 -3.34 -9.78
C GLN A 659 20.26 -4.45 -10.79
N THR A 660 19.50 -5.46 -10.38
CA THR A 660 18.98 -6.51 -11.27
C THR A 660 17.52 -6.80 -10.98
N THR A 661 16.68 -6.75 -12.02
CA THR A 661 15.28 -7.20 -11.93
C THR A 661 15.18 -8.67 -12.33
N GLN A 662 14.75 -9.52 -11.41
CA GLN A 662 14.46 -10.93 -11.66
C GLN A 662 12.96 -11.19 -11.79
N VAL A 663 12.60 -12.16 -12.65
CA VAL A 663 11.22 -12.63 -12.80
C VAL A 663 11.03 -13.90 -11.97
N MET A 664 10.39 -13.72 -10.82
CA MET A 664 10.03 -14.78 -9.87
C MET A 664 8.74 -15.47 -10.33
N SER A 665 8.89 -16.64 -10.94
CA SER A 665 7.75 -17.44 -11.45
C SER A 665 7.37 -18.54 -10.46
N PHE A 666 6.16 -18.48 -9.91
CA PHE A 666 5.60 -19.50 -9.02
C PHE A 666 4.22 -19.97 -9.48
N VAL A 667 3.73 -21.09 -8.93
CA VAL A 667 2.35 -21.56 -9.14
C VAL A 667 1.48 -21.10 -7.97
N ALA A 668 0.45 -20.32 -8.25
CA ALA A 668 -0.50 -19.84 -7.24
C ALA A 668 -1.13 -21.00 -6.46
N PRO A 669 -1.37 -20.85 -5.13
CA PRO A 669 -2.09 -21.82 -4.30
C PRO A 669 -3.31 -22.44 -4.98
N ALA A 670 -3.57 -23.72 -4.71
CA ALA A 670 -4.74 -24.43 -5.25
C ALA A 670 -6.07 -24.05 -4.54
N THR A 671 -5.98 -23.30 -3.44
CA THR A 671 -7.10 -22.86 -2.60
C THR A 671 -7.24 -21.35 -2.65
N VAL A 672 -8.48 -20.87 -2.72
CA VAL A 672 -8.84 -19.45 -2.65
C VAL A 672 -8.49 -18.89 -1.27
N GLY A 673 -7.98 -17.67 -1.23
CA GLY A 673 -7.54 -17.00 -0.01
C GLY A 673 -6.71 -15.75 -0.28
N THR A 674 -6.60 -14.90 0.75
CA THR A 674 -5.56 -13.88 0.83
C THR A 674 -4.28 -14.54 1.34
N TRP A 675 -3.17 -14.20 0.72
CA TRP A 675 -1.83 -14.58 1.10
C TRP A 675 -0.97 -13.32 1.11
N TYR A 676 0.18 -13.42 1.75
CA TYR A 676 1.11 -12.31 1.83
C TYR A 676 2.45 -12.79 1.28
N LEU A 677 2.97 -12.04 0.32
CA LEU A 677 4.22 -12.34 -0.37
C LEU A 677 5.25 -11.31 0.02
N ALA A 678 6.41 -11.78 0.41
CA ALA A 678 7.61 -10.97 0.45
C ALA A 678 8.73 -11.77 -0.23
N ALA A 679 9.55 -11.07 -1.01
CA ALA A 679 10.79 -11.62 -1.51
C ALA A 679 11.89 -11.32 -0.49
N MET A 680 12.80 -12.28 -0.31
CA MET A 680 14.00 -12.12 0.49
C MET A 680 15.21 -12.28 -0.43
N ALA A 681 16.00 -11.22 -0.57
CA ALA A 681 17.34 -11.30 -1.13
C ALA A 681 18.23 -12.13 -0.18
N ASP A 682 19.25 -12.77 -0.74
CA ASP A 682 20.03 -13.85 -0.12
C ASP A 682 19.28 -14.72 0.91
N SER A 683 18.12 -15.25 0.52
CA SER A 683 17.26 -16.08 1.38
C SER A 683 17.91 -17.34 1.97
N GLY A 684 19.06 -17.75 1.44
CA GLY A 684 19.88 -18.84 1.97
C GLY A 684 20.90 -18.41 3.04
N ARG A 685 21.02 -17.10 3.33
CA ARG A 685 22.05 -16.47 4.17
C ARG A 685 23.47 -16.95 3.81
N GLY A 686 23.76 -17.00 2.50
CA GLY A 686 25.02 -17.44 1.89
C GLY A 686 25.94 -16.30 1.41
N VAL A 687 25.46 -15.06 1.36
CA VAL A 687 26.18 -13.83 1.03
C VAL A 687 25.94 -12.85 2.17
N SER A 688 26.96 -12.57 2.97
CA SER A 688 26.79 -11.62 4.08
C SER A 688 26.82 -10.18 3.60
N GLU A 689 25.92 -9.37 4.13
CA GLU A 689 25.49 -8.07 3.56
C GLU A 689 25.80 -6.90 4.49
N VAL A 690 25.50 -5.64 4.10
CA VAL A 690 25.60 -4.39 4.92
C VAL A 690 24.46 -4.21 5.89
N ASP A 691 23.26 -4.55 5.46
CA ASP A 691 22.06 -4.65 6.26
C ASP A 691 21.50 -6.06 5.96
N GLU A 692 21.19 -6.82 7.01
CA GLU A 692 20.62 -8.17 6.88
C GLU A 692 19.07 -8.14 7.08
N THR A 693 18.49 -6.95 7.24
CA THR A 693 17.06 -6.67 7.43
C THR A 693 16.40 -6.05 6.20
N ASP A 694 17.07 -5.15 5.48
CA ASP A 694 16.56 -4.52 4.23
C ASP A 694 16.43 -5.51 3.05
N ASN A 695 17.01 -6.70 3.22
CA ASN A 695 16.87 -7.86 2.35
C ASN A 695 15.42 -8.29 2.08
N TRP A 696 14.46 -7.88 2.92
CA TRP A 696 13.04 -8.14 2.70
C TRP A 696 12.34 -7.04 1.91
N SER A 697 11.69 -7.45 0.81
CA SER A 697 10.75 -6.59 0.11
C SER A 697 9.52 -6.30 0.97
N GLY A 698 8.99 -5.07 0.96
CA GLY A 698 7.72 -4.75 1.58
C GLY A 698 6.58 -5.71 1.19
N VAL A 699 5.73 -6.08 2.17
CA VAL A 699 4.74 -7.15 2.04
C VAL A 699 3.68 -6.83 0.98
N ILE A 700 3.64 -7.64 -0.08
CA ILE A 700 2.57 -7.62 -1.09
C ILE A 700 1.41 -8.49 -0.62
N THR A 701 0.23 -7.88 -0.48
CA THR A 701 -1.02 -8.64 -0.37
C THR A 701 -1.33 -9.30 -1.72
N PHE A 702 -1.34 -10.63 -1.75
CA PHE A 702 -1.62 -11.45 -2.93
C PHE A 702 -2.92 -12.23 -2.73
N GLN A 703 -3.93 -11.95 -3.57
CA GLN A 703 -5.20 -12.64 -3.52
C GLN A 703 -5.26 -13.74 -4.58
N THR A 704 -5.40 -14.98 -4.11
CA THR A 704 -5.80 -16.08 -4.98
C THR A 704 -7.32 -16.08 -5.16
N GLU A 705 -7.72 -15.98 -6.41
CA GLU A 705 -9.11 -16.06 -6.83
C GLU A 705 -9.43 -17.47 -7.32
N PRO A 706 -10.68 -17.94 -7.22
CA PRO A 706 -11.07 -19.16 -7.91
C PRO A 706 -10.80 -19.00 -9.42
N ILE A 707 -10.46 -20.10 -10.09
CA ILE A 707 -10.54 -20.13 -11.55
C ILE A 707 -11.96 -19.73 -11.91
N ASN A 708 -12.09 -18.76 -12.79
CA ASN A 708 -13.35 -18.30 -13.33
C ASN A 708 -13.24 -18.17 -14.84
N ARG A 709 -14.22 -18.69 -15.56
CA ARG A 709 -14.32 -18.66 -17.03
C ARG A 709 -15.63 -18.02 -17.51
N ASP A 710 -16.24 -17.18 -16.67
CA ASP A 710 -17.37 -16.28 -16.96
C ASP A 710 -17.43 -15.82 -18.42
N LEU A 711 -18.51 -16.21 -19.10
CA LEU A 711 -18.75 -16.06 -20.54
C LEU A 711 -19.91 -15.11 -20.89
N THR A 712 -19.90 -13.90 -20.34
CA THR A 712 -20.83 -12.86 -20.79
C THR A 712 -20.72 -12.51 -22.29
N GLY A 713 -21.57 -11.60 -22.75
CA GLY A 713 -21.47 -11.04 -24.09
C GLY A 713 -22.40 -9.87 -24.38
N THR A 714 -22.58 -9.60 -25.67
CA THR A 714 -23.69 -8.78 -26.16
C THR A 714 -24.28 -9.44 -27.40
N ILE A 715 -25.58 -9.25 -27.61
CA ILE A 715 -26.30 -9.67 -28.81
C ILE A 715 -26.81 -8.44 -29.56
N ALA A 716 -26.56 -8.43 -30.87
CA ALA A 716 -27.15 -7.47 -31.79
C ALA A 716 -27.83 -8.22 -32.94
N THR A 717 -28.93 -7.68 -33.45
CA THR A 717 -29.67 -8.29 -34.57
C THR A 717 -29.93 -7.29 -35.70
N THR A 718 -30.13 -7.82 -36.90
CA THR A 718 -30.62 -7.05 -38.05
C THR A 718 -32.11 -7.28 -38.34
N PHE A 719 -32.86 -7.90 -37.42
CA PHE A 719 -34.32 -7.88 -37.50
C PHE A 719 -34.82 -6.44 -37.34
N VAL A 720 -35.82 -6.06 -38.15
CA VAL A 720 -36.41 -4.73 -38.17
C VAL A 720 -37.76 -4.74 -37.47
N ASN A 721 -38.17 -3.61 -36.88
CA ASN A 721 -39.55 -3.46 -36.38
C ASN A 721 -40.55 -3.72 -37.52
N GLY A 722 -41.52 -4.60 -37.26
CA GLY A 722 -42.43 -5.13 -38.28
C GLY A 722 -41.96 -6.42 -38.97
N ALA A 723 -40.87 -7.05 -38.50
CA ALA A 723 -40.55 -8.43 -38.85
C ALA A 723 -41.69 -9.37 -38.42
N LYS A 724 -41.87 -10.49 -39.11
CA LYS A 724 -42.93 -11.48 -38.83
C LYS A 724 -42.38 -12.90 -38.77
N GLY A 725 -43.16 -13.84 -38.25
CA GLY A 725 -42.78 -15.27 -38.21
C GLY A 725 -42.26 -15.78 -39.56
N GLY A 726 -41.11 -16.44 -39.55
CA GLY A 726 -40.41 -16.92 -40.76
C GLY A 726 -39.51 -15.91 -41.47
N ASP A 727 -39.51 -14.61 -41.12
CA ASP A 727 -38.51 -13.67 -41.63
C ASP A 727 -37.10 -14.05 -41.14
N VAL A 728 -36.07 -13.71 -41.92
CA VAL A 728 -34.67 -14.04 -41.64
C VAL A 728 -33.82 -12.79 -41.39
N GLY A 729 -33.02 -12.84 -40.32
CA GLY A 729 -32.08 -11.80 -39.91
C GLY A 729 -30.66 -12.34 -39.77
N ASN A 730 -29.72 -11.43 -39.52
CA ASN A 730 -28.40 -11.79 -39.00
C ASN A 730 -28.38 -11.51 -37.50
N VAL A 731 -27.87 -12.46 -36.72
CA VAL A 731 -27.64 -12.30 -35.28
C VAL A 731 -26.13 -12.32 -35.05
N ASN A 732 -25.65 -11.29 -34.36
CA ASN A 732 -24.25 -11.11 -34.01
C ASN A 732 -24.13 -11.26 -32.49
N VAL A 733 -23.44 -12.29 -32.03
CA VAL A 733 -23.15 -12.49 -30.59
C VAL A 733 -21.67 -12.20 -30.37
N LEU A 734 -21.36 -11.13 -29.64
CA LEU A 734 -20.02 -10.87 -29.14
C LEU A 734 -19.87 -11.61 -27.83
N VAL A 735 -19.27 -12.81 -27.85
CA VAL A 735 -18.93 -13.51 -26.60
C VAL A 735 -17.65 -12.90 -26.05
N ARG A 736 -17.63 -12.60 -24.75
CA ARG A 736 -16.50 -12.08 -24.00
C ARG A 736 -16.20 -13.06 -22.87
N ASN A 737 -14.93 -13.27 -22.58
CA ASN A 737 -14.53 -13.91 -21.34
C ASN A 737 -14.25 -12.81 -20.32
N ASN A 738 -15.15 -12.64 -19.34
CA ASN A 738 -14.95 -11.74 -18.20
C ASN A 738 -14.17 -12.43 -17.07
N GLY A 739 -14.09 -13.76 -17.08
CA GLY A 739 -13.32 -14.56 -16.14
C GLY A 739 -11.80 -14.34 -16.23
N ASN A 740 -11.11 -14.88 -15.22
CA ASN A 740 -9.65 -14.79 -15.05
C ASN A 740 -8.88 -15.96 -15.70
N ASP A 741 -9.57 -16.95 -16.27
CA ASP A 741 -8.97 -18.10 -16.96
C ASP A 741 -9.38 -18.28 -18.42
N LEU A 742 -8.58 -19.01 -19.20
CA LEU A 742 -8.84 -19.33 -20.60
C LEU A 742 -10.13 -20.14 -20.75
N ALA A 743 -11.17 -19.53 -21.31
CA ALA A 743 -12.34 -20.25 -21.80
C ALA A 743 -11.99 -20.91 -23.15
N GLU A 744 -11.73 -22.21 -23.14
CA GLU A 744 -11.49 -23.02 -24.35
C GLU A 744 -12.40 -24.24 -24.40
N GLY A 745 -13.15 -24.39 -25.50
CA GLY A 745 -14.12 -25.45 -25.66
C GLY A 745 -14.98 -25.31 -26.92
N VAL A 746 -15.90 -26.27 -27.10
CA VAL A 746 -16.96 -26.19 -28.10
C VAL A 746 -18.27 -26.03 -27.36
N ILE A 747 -18.82 -24.83 -27.37
CA ILE A 747 -20.04 -24.48 -26.64
C ILE A 747 -21.25 -24.48 -27.56
N ALA A 748 -22.45 -24.68 -27.00
CA ALA A 748 -23.69 -24.30 -27.66
C ALA A 748 -24.03 -22.85 -27.32
N ILE A 749 -24.32 -22.01 -28.32
CA ILE A 749 -25.02 -20.73 -28.12
C ILE A 749 -26.45 -20.94 -28.63
N ASN A 750 -27.42 -20.77 -27.75
CA ASN A 750 -28.83 -20.81 -28.10
C ASN A 750 -29.34 -19.38 -28.27
N ILE A 751 -29.95 -19.07 -29.42
CA ILE A 751 -30.55 -17.76 -29.68
C ILE A 751 -32.06 -17.89 -29.52
N TYR A 752 -32.67 -17.04 -28.70
CA TYR A 752 -34.10 -17.00 -28.43
C TYR A 752 -34.72 -15.66 -28.82
N ALA A 753 -36.05 -15.64 -29.00
CA ALA A 753 -36.86 -14.43 -28.83
C ALA A 753 -37.66 -14.56 -27.52
N SER A 754 -37.52 -13.56 -26.64
CA SER A 754 -38.18 -13.49 -25.33
C SER A 754 -39.05 -12.24 -25.20
N ALA A 755 -40.10 -12.29 -24.38
CA ALA A 755 -40.92 -11.13 -24.05
C ALA A 755 -40.23 -10.19 -23.03
N ASN A 756 -39.14 -10.63 -22.40
CA ASN A 756 -38.38 -9.87 -21.42
C ASN A 756 -36.86 -10.09 -21.62
N THR A 757 -36.02 -9.62 -20.69
CA THR A 757 -34.56 -9.68 -20.81
C THR A 757 -33.92 -10.88 -20.11
N THR A 758 -34.72 -11.81 -19.56
CA THR A 758 -34.28 -12.96 -18.77
C THR A 758 -34.64 -14.27 -19.47
N TYR A 759 -33.77 -15.28 -19.39
CA TYR A 759 -34.04 -16.57 -20.03
C TYR A 759 -35.03 -17.41 -19.21
N GLU A 760 -36.09 -17.88 -19.88
CA GLU A 760 -37.18 -18.64 -19.29
C GLU A 760 -37.33 -19.98 -20.03
N GLU A 761 -36.82 -21.07 -19.43
CA GLU A 761 -36.82 -22.40 -20.06
C GLU A 761 -38.24 -22.87 -20.43
N GLY A 762 -38.43 -23.20 -21.71
CA GLY A 762 -39.72 -23.66 -22.24
C GLY A 762 -40.75 -22.55 -22.49
N VAL A 763 -40.48 -21.31 -22.09
CA VAL A 763 -41.29 -20.12 -22.39
C VAL A 763 -40.71 -19.37 -23.59
N ASP A 764 -39.39 -19.18 -23.61
CA ASP A 764 -38.70 -18.46 -24.67
C ASP A 764 -38.63 -19.23 -25.99
N ALA A 765 -38.86 -18.52 -27.09
CA ALA A 765 -38.91 -19.12 -28.41
C ALA A 765 -37.50 -19.31 -28.99
N LEU A 766 -36.97 -20.54 -28.93
CA LEU A 766 -35.68 -20.90 -29.53
C LEU A 766 -35.71 -20.69 -31.05
N LEU A 767 -34.83 -19.80 -31.55
CA LEU A 767 -34.64 -19.52 -32.98
C LEU A 767 -33.65 -20.49 -33.61
N THR A 768 -32.52 -20.73 -32.93
CA THR A 768 -31.46 -21.63 -33.39
C THR A 768 -30.48 -21.98 -32.27
N THR A 769 -29.87 -23.16 -32.36
CA THR A 769 -28.70 -23.57 -31.58
C THR A 769 -27.50 -23.64 -32.52
N VAL A 770 -26.40 -22.99 -32.15
CA VAL A 770 -25.18 -22.92 -32.96
C VAL A 770 -23.96 -23.30 -32.14
N THR A 771 -23.12 -24.19 -32.67
CA THR A 771 -21.88 -24.62 -32.00
C THR A 771 -20.75 -23.64 -32.28
N ALA A 772 -20.16 -23.09 -31.22
CA ALA A 772 -19.07 -22.11 -31.29
C ALA A 772 -17.77 -22.70 -30.72
N LYS A 773 -16.67 -22.61 -31.48
CA LYS A 773 -15.32 -22.90 -30.97
C LYS A 773 -14.78 -21.68 -30.24
N VAL A 774 -14.77 -21.73 -28.92
CA VAL A 774 -14.25 -20.69 -28.03
C VAL A 774 -12.79 -21.01 -27.69
N LYS A 775 -11.97 -19.97 -27.70
CA LYS A 775 -10.62 -19.92 -27.15
C LYS A 775 -10.35 -18.46 -26.83
N LEU A 776 -10.89 -18.01 -25.69
CA LEU A 776 -10.87 -16.62 -25.26
C LEU A 776 -9.99 -16.50 -24.02
N ALA A 777 -8.87 -15.78 -24.15
CA ALA A 777 -8.12 -15.32 -22.98
C ALA A 777 -8.99 -14.36 -22.13
N PRO A 778 -8.66 -14.16 -20.85
CA PRO A 778 -9.31 -13.16 -20.00
C PRO A 778 -9.42 -11.80 -20.68
N GLY A 779 -10.60 -11.19 -20.61
CA GLY A 779 -10.90 -9.91 -21.25
C GLY A 779 -10.95 -9.92 -22.78
N ALA A 780 -10.70 -11.05 -23.45
CA ALA A 780 -10.83 -11.17 -24.89
C ALA A 780 -12.29 -11.38 -25.30
N SER A 781 -12.67 -10.80 -26.44
CA SER A 781 -13.99 -10.98 -27.05
C SER A 781 -13.88 -11.50 -28.48
N LYS A 782 -14.86 -12.29 -28.91
CA LYS A 782 -14.96 -12.79 -30.29
C LYS A 782 -16.39 -12.70 -30.79
N LEU A 783 -16.53 -12.04 -31.94
CA LEU A 783 -17.79 -11.85 -32.62
C LEU A 783 -18.15 -13.09 -33.44
N TYR A 784 -19.26 -13.73 -33.10
CA TYR A 784 -19.87 -14.79 -33.88
C TYR A 784 -21.04 -14.25 -34.69
N GLN A 785 -20.94 -14.33 -36.02
CA GLN A 785 -21.94 -13.79 -36.94
C GLN A 785 -22.78 -14.92 -37.55
N TYR A 786 -24.02 -15.04 -37.09
CA TYR A 786 -24.97 -16.04 -37.56
C TYR A 786 -25.90 -15.43 -38.61
N LYS A 787 -25.68 -15.81 -39.86
CA LYS A 787 -26.43 -15.28 -41.02
C LYS A 787 -27.65 -16.14 -41.29
N LYS A 788 -28.79 -15.51 -41.58
CA LYS A 788 -30.08 -16.15 -41.88
C LYS A 788 -30.68 -16.94 -40.70
N VAL A 789 -30.58 -16.40 -39.48
CA VAL A 789 -31.41 -16.88 -38.36
C VAL A 789 -32.86 -16.55 -38.68
N ALA A 790 -33.78 -17.49 -38.53
CA ALA A 790 -35.20 -17.30 -38.82
C ALA A 790 -36.01 -17.10 -37.53
N LEU A 791 -37.01 -16.23 -37.57
CA LEU A 791 -38.07 -16.24 -36.55
C LEU A 791 -38.94 -17.51 -36.73
N PRO A 792 -39.39 -18.19 -35.66
CA PRO A 792 -40.36 -19.27 -35.75
C PRO A 792 -41.60 -18.81 -36.52
N ALA A 793 -42.09 -19.66 -37.42
CA ALA A 793 -43.24 -19.33 -38.27
C ALA A 793 -44.54 -19.06 -37.47
N VAL A 794 -44.60 -19.55 -36.23
CA VAL A 794 -45.72 -19.41 -35.28
C VAL A 794 -45.38 -18.54 -34.07
N LEU A 795 -44.31 -17.72 -34.15
CA LEU A 795 -44.02 -16.74 -33.10
C LEU A 795 -45.19 -15.73 -33.01
N ALA A 796 -45.71 -15.52 -31.81
CA ALA A 796 -46.84 -14.63 -31.59
C ALA A 796 -46.48 -13.15 -31.92
N PRO A 797 -47.47 -12.30 -32.21
CA PRO A 797 -47.24 -10.85 -32.35
C PRO A 797 -46.84 -10.26 -31.00
N GLY A 798 -45.84 -9.38 -30.95
CA GLY A 798 -45.39 -8.78 -29.70
C GLY A 798 -44.05 -8.06 -29.79
N ALA A 799 -43.67 -7.39 -28.70
CA ALA A 799 -42.34 -6.80 -28.55
C ALA A 799 -41.40 -7.88 -27.99
N TYR A 800 -40.37 -8.27 -28.76
CA TYR A 800 -39.42 -9.31 -28.36
C TYR A 800 -38.00 -8.75 -28.21
N PHE A 801 -37.37 -9.08 -27.09
CA PHE A 801 -35.93 -9.05 -26.97
C PHE A 801 -35.34 -10.29 -27.65
N PHE A 802 -34.13 -10.19 -28.20
CA PHE A 802 -33.37 -11.37 -28.60
C PHE A 802 -32.39 -11.71 -27.51
N LEU A 803 -32.44 -12.95 -27.04
CA LEU A 803 -31.50 -13.47 -26.05
C LEU A 803 -30.46 -14.35 -26.75
N ALA A 804 -29.20 -14.26 -26.33
CA ALA A 804 -28.22 -15.31 -26.53
C ALA A 804 -27.91 -15.94 -25.16
N HIS A 805 -28.24 -17.22 -25.01
CA HIS A 805 -27.75 -18.05 -23.91
C HIS A 805 -26.43 -18.68 -24.39
N ILE A 806 -25.33 -18.09 -23.91
CA ILE A 806 -23.95 -18.46 -24.21
C ILE A 806 -23.60 -19.69 -23.36
N ASP A 807 -22.97 -20.68 -23.97
CA ASP A 807 -22.69 -21.99 -23.36
C ASP A 807 -23.86 -22.62 -22.60
N ALA A 808 -25.01 -22.71 -23.28
CA ALA A 808 -26.20 -23.43 -22.82
C ALA A 808 -25.97 -24.95 -22.57
N THR A 809 -24.73 -25.42 -22.73
CA THR A 809 -24.26 -26.78 -22.45
C THR A 809 -23.41 -26.91 -21.18
N GLY A 810 -23.01 -25.80 -20.54
CA GLY A 810 -22.16 -25.79 -19.35
C GLY A 810 -20.79 -26.46 -19.54
N VAL A 811 -20.21 -26.35 -20.74
CA VAL A 811 -18.92 -26.95 -21.11
C VAL A 811 -17.74 -26.17 -20.51
N ILE A 812 -17.88 -24.87 -20.41
CA ILE A 812 -16.93 -23.93 -19.85
C ILE A 812 -17.23 -23.80 -18.37
N THR A 813 -16.40 -24.49 -17.58
CA THR A 813 -16.52 -24.58 -16.13
C THR A 813 -15.13 -24.55 -15.51
N PRO A 814 -14.94 -24.02 -14.28
CA PRO A 814 -15.91 -23.28 -13.48
C PRO A 814 -16.25 -21.89 -14.08
N ASP A 815 -17.51 -21.54 -13.97
CA ASP A 815 -18.10 -20.23 -14.26
C ASP A 815 -18.90 -19.85 -13.00
N ASN A 816 -18.70 -18.63 -12.50
CA ASN A 816 -19.29 -18.17 -11.24
C ASN A 816 -20.55 -17.30 -11.41
N ASP A 817 -20.90 -16.91 -12.63
CA ASP A 817 -22.01 -16.01 -12.95
C ASP A 817 -22.75 -16.51 -14.20
N LEU A 818 -23.36 -17.70 -14.05
CA LEU A 818 -24.16 -18.34 -15.10
C LEU A 818 -25.37 -17.50 -15.57
N ASP A 819 -25.78 -16.50 -14.79
CA ASP A 819 -26.86 -15.60 -15.16
C ASP A 819 -26.40 -14.60 -16.25
N ASN A 820 -25.14 -14.14 -16.20
CA ASN A 820 -24.61 -13.20 -17.19
C ASN A 820 -24.31 -13.84 -18.58
N ASN A 821 -24.29 -15.17 -18.64
CA ASN A 821 -24.21 -15.94 -19.88
C ASN A 821 -25.48 -15.78 -20.74
N VAL A 822 -26.57 -15.24 -20.18
CA VAL A 822 -27.78 -14.85 -20.91
C VAL A 822 -27.75 -13.35 -21.17
N VAL A 823 -27.60 -12.96 -22.44
CA VAL A 823 -27.52 -11.55 -22.84
C VAL A 823 -28.67 -11.18 -23.77
N ALA A 824 -29.29 -10.02 -23.51
CA ALA A 824 -30.41 -9.48 -24.27
C ALA A 824 -29.99 -8.36 -25.24
N THR A 825 -30.85 -8.03 -26.22
CA THR A 825 -30.72 -6.79 -27.00
C THR A 825 -31.17 -5.57 -26.17
N ASP A 826 -30.52 -4.41 -26.33
CA ASP A 826 -30.90 -3.18 -25.59
C ASP A 826 -32.33 -2.67 -25.90
N ALA A 827 -32.89 -3.10 -27.03
CA ALA A 827 -34.23 -2.76 -27.48
C ALA A 827 -34.98 -4.00 -27.95
N THR A 828 -36.30 -3.95 -27.86
CA THR A 828 -37.18 -4.94 -28.49
C THR A 828 -37.28 -4.72 -30.00
N VAL A 829 -37.52 -5.81 -30.73
CA VAL A 829 -38.12 -5.76 -32.06
C VAL A 829 -39.57 -6.13 -31.93
N ASN A 830 -40.45 -5.25 -32.40
CA ASN A 830 -41.87 -5.54 -32.53
C ASN A 830 -42.08 -6.51 -33.69
N VAL A 831 -42.32 -7.78 -33.35
CA VAL A 831 -42.80 -8.81 -34.26
C VAL A 831 -44.26 -8.50 -34.57
N ALA A 832 -44.54 -8.19 -35.83
CA ALA A 832 -45.89 -7.97 -36.32
C ALA A 832 -46.60 -9.32 -36.53
N GLU A 833 -47.92 -9.29 -36.39
CA GLU A 833 -48.79 -10.39 -36.81
C GLU A 833 -48.56 -10.71 -38.29
N ALA A 834 -48.45 -11.99 -38.63
CA ALA A 834 -48.16 -12.42 -39.99
C ALA A 834 -49.48 -12.66 -40.75
N HIS A 835 -49.93 -11.69 -41.55
CA HIS A 835 -51.27 -11.72 -42.15
C HIS A 835 -51.31 -11.34 -43.64
N ARG A 836 -52.42 -11.72 -44.30
CA ARG A 836 -52.81 -11.37 -45.68
C ARG A 836 -54.14 -10.61 -45.61
N ASP A 837 -54.44 -9.79 -46.61
CA ASP A 837 -55.65 -8.96 -46.66
C ASP A 837 -55.85 -8.47 -48.12
N LEU A 838 -56.81 -9.02 -48.88
CA LEU A 838 -56.96 -8.85 -50.34
C LEU A 838 -58.05 -7.85 -50.77
N ILE A 839 -57.92 -6.61 -50.31
CA ILE A 839 -58.86 -5.52 -50.64
C ILE A 839 -59.01 -5.29 -52.17
N PRO A 840 -60.19 -5.54 -52.78
CA PRO A 840 -60.48 -5.10 -54.13
C PRO A 840 -60.75 -3.59 -54.20
N SER A 841 -60.54 -2.99 -55.37
CA SER A 841 -60.84 -1.58 -55.63
C SER A 841 -61.02 -1.28 -57.12
N ASN A 842 -61.59 -0.12 -57.43
CA ASN A 842 -61.75 0.39 -58.80
C ASN A 842 -62.48 -0.58 -59.76
N LEU A 843 -63.55 -1.24 -59.30
CA LEU A 843 -64.35 -2.10 -60.16
C LEU A 843 -65.03 -1.28 -61.26
N ALA A 844 -64.72 -1.64 -62.51
CA ALA A 844 -65.31 -1.10 -63.71
C ALA A 844 -65.78 -2.25 -64.63
N THR A 845 -66.82 -1.97 -65.42
CA THR A 845 -67.37 -2.92 -66.39
C THR A 845 -67.56 -2.25 -67.75
N THR A 846 -67.55 -3.06 -68.82
CA THR A 846 -67.85 -2.60 -70.18
C THR A 846 -69.32 -2.79 -70.58
N PHE A 847 -70.20 -3.21 -69.67
CA PHE A 847 -71.64 -3.31 -69.97
C PHE A 847 -72.24 -1.91 -70.25
N PRO A 848 -73.02 -1.75 -71.34
CA PRO A 848 -73.71 -0.50 -71.63
C PRO A 848 -74.94 -0.32 -70.72
N ASN A 849 -75.42 0.91 -70.58
CA ASN A 849 -76.72 1.16 -69.95
C ASN A 849 -77.84 0.63 -70.85
N GLY A 850 -78.80 -0.12 -70.28
CA GLY A 850 -79.78 -0.92 -71.02
C GLY A 850 -79.26 -2.29 -71.47
N ALA A 851 -78.29 -2.86 -70.75
CA ALA A 851 -77.74 -4.19 -71.00
C ALA A 851 -78.82 -5.27 -70.86
N LYS A 852 -78.66 -6.37 -71.60
CA LYS A 852 -79.65 -7.45 -71.70
C LYS A 852 -79.07 -8.79 -71.27
N PRO A 853 -79.90 -9.72 -70.75
CA PRO A 853 -79.49 -11.10 -70.54
C PRO A 853 -78.86 -11.70 -71.80
N GLY A 854 -77.65 -12.24 -71.67
CA GLY A 854 -76.84 -12.76 -72.77
C GLY A 854 -75.89 -11.77 -73.45
N ASP A 855 -75.96 -10.47 -73.15
CA ASP A 855 -74.91 -9.53 -73.55
C ASP A 855 -73.57 -9.91 -72.89
N VAL A 856 -72.46 -9.58 -73.55
CA VAL A 856 -71.11 -9.98 -73.13
C VAL A 856 -70.24 -8.76 -72.84
N GLY A 857 -69.70 -8.69 -71.62
CA GLY A 857 -68.83 -7.61 -71.15
C GLY A 857 -67.56 -8.13 -70.47
N ASP A 858 -66.63 -7.21 -70.22
CA ASP A 858 -65.41 -7.43 -69.43
C ASP A 858 -65.53 -6.66 -68.10
N PHE A 859 -65.06 -7.27 -67.00
CA PHE A 859 -64.89 -6.61 -65.70
C PHE A 859 -63.41 -6.36 -65.44
N THR A 860 -63.05 -5.18 -64.96
CA THR A 860 -61.68 -4.85 -64.55
C THR A 860 -61.69 -4.22 -63.17
N PHE A 861 -60.80 -4.70 -62.29
CA PHE A 861 -60.65 -4.21 -60.91
C PHE A 861 -59.19 -4.42 -60.48
N ASN A 862 -58.80 -3.74 -59.40
CA ASN A 862 -57.53 -3.96 -58.73
C ASN A 862 -57.75 -4.85 -57.51
N ILE A 863 -56.81 -5.74 -57.23
CA ILE A 863 -56.67 -6.41 -55.92
C ILE A 863 -55.39 -5.88 -55.29
N ARG A 864 -55.48 -5.35 -54.06
CA ARG A 864 -54.33 -4.98 -53.24
C ARG A 864 -54.21 -5.97 -52.10
N ASN A 865 -53.04 -6.58 -51.96
CA ASN A 865 -52.68 -7.24 -50.71
C ASN A 865 -52.25 -6.18 -49.68
N ALA A 866 -53.15 -5.72 -48.82
CA ALA A 866 -52.85 -4.80 -47.72
C ALA A 866 -52.08 -5.48 -46.57
N GLY A 867 -52.08 -6.82 -46.53
CA GLY A 867 -51.34 -7.62 -45.56
C GLY A 867 -49.81 -7.58 -45.75
N ASN A 868 -49.09 -8.11 -44.75
CA ASN A 868 -47.63 -8.10 -44.69
C ASN A 868 -46.96 -9.40 -45.15
N LEU A 869 -47.73 -10.48 -45.36
CA LEU A 869 -47.30 -11.70 -46.03
C LEU A 869 -47.55 -11.62 -47.55
N PRO A 870 -46.70 -12.25 -48.39
CA PRO A 870 -46.99 -12.39 -49.81
C PRO A 870 -48.14 -13.40 -50.05
N VAL A 871 -49.04 -13.07 -50.97
CA VAL A 871 -50.10 -13.97 -51.43
C VAL A 871 -49.69 -14.64 -52.75
N ARG A 872 -49.79 -15.97 -52.80
CA ARG A 872 -49.43 -16.77 -53.99
C ARG A 872 -50.36 -17.96 -54.11
N GLY A 873 -51.21 -17.98 -55.12
CA GLY A 873 -52.17 -19.05 -55.29
C GLY A 873 -53.11 -18.78 -56.45
N THR A 874 -54.16 -19.58 -56.50
CA THR A 874 -55.38 -19.27 -57.22
C THR A 874 -56.44 -19.00 -56.16
N ILE A 875 -57.13 -17.86 -56.30
CA ILE A 875 -58.30 -17.50 -55.49
C ILE A 875 -59.53 -17.59 -56.38
N ASP A 876 -60.70 -17.88 -55.82
CA ASP A 876 -61.96 -17.72 -56.53
C ASP A 876 -62.45 -16.26 -56.44
N VAL A 877 -62.97 -15.74 -57.56
CA VAL A 877 -63.54 -14.39 -57.62
C VAL A 877 -64.94 -14.47 -58.17
N ASP A 878 -65.91 -14.05 -57.37
CA ASP A 878 -67.29 -13.89 -57.80
C ASP A 878 -67.54 -12.48 -58.33
N ILE A 879 -68.21 -12.42 -59.48
CA ILE A 879 -68.90 -11.23 -59.95
C ILE A 879 -70.39 -11.42 -59.65
N LEU A 880 -71.00 -10.46 -58.97
CA LEU A 880 -72.41 -10.47 -58.61
C LEU A 880 -73.12 -9.22 -59.16
N ALA A 881 -74.42 -9.33 -59.41
CA ALA A 881 -75.31 -8.21 -59.68
C ALA A 881 -76.18 -7.98 -58.43
N SER A 882 -76.15 -6.75 -57.93
CA SER A 882 -76.80 -6.33 -56.67
C SER A 882 -77.75 -5.16 -56.90
N ALA A 883 -78.73 -4.99 -56.02
CA ALA A 883 -79.59 -3.81 -55.96
C ALA A 883 -78.89 -2.60 -55.30
N ASP A 884 -77.80 -2.82 -54.55
CA ASP A 884 -77.02 -1.76 -53.91
C ASP A 884 -75.49 -2.02 -53.99
N GLN A 885 -74.69 -1.32 -53.20
CA GLN A 885 -73.22 -1.36 -53.26
C GLN A 885 -72.57 -2.28 -52.20
N ALA A 886 -73.36 -3.01 -51.42
CA ALA A 886 -72.92 -3.94 -50.38
C ALA A 886 -73.25 -5.39 -50.75
N LEU A 887 -72.51 -6.35 -50.18
CA LEU A 887 -72.75 -7.78 -50.38
C LEU A 887 -73.95 -8.24 -49.52
N GLY A 888 -74.85 -9.01 -50.10
CA GLY A 888 -76.06 -9.54 -49.45
C GLY A 888 -76.76 -10.62 -50.27
N ASP A 889 -78.09 -10.50 -50.42
CA ASP A 889 -78.91 -11.39 -51.26
C ASP A 889 -78.75 -11.07 -52.76
N ASP A 890 -77.53 -11.26 -53.28
CA ASP A 890 -77.13 -10.85 -54.62
C ASP A 890 -77.22 -11.98 -55.66
N THR A 891 -77.38 -11.60 -56.94
CA THR A 891 -77.39 -12.57 -58.05
C THR A 891 -75.97 -12.82 -58.56
N LEU A 892 -75.43 -14.02 -58.31
CA LEU A 892 -74.15 -14.46 -58.88
C LEU A 892 -74.18 -14.44 -60.42
N VAL A 893 -73.31 -13.64 -61.02
CA VAL A 893 -73.11 -13.56 -62.49
C VAL A 893 -72.12 -14.64 -62.94
N THR A 894 -70.96 -14.72 -62.29
CA THR A 894 -70.00 -15.83 -62.50
C THR A 894 -68.92 -15.87 -61.43
N THR A 895 -68.51 -17.08 -61.04
CA THR A 895 -67.24 -17.36 -60.36
C THR A 895 -66.10 -17.55 -61.37
N LYS A 896 -64.89 -17.10 -61.06
CA LYS A 896 -63.68 -17.34 -61.85
C LYS A 896 -62.45 -17.57 -60.95
N PRO A 897 -61.69 -18.66 -61.15
CA PRO A 897 -60.39 -18.82 -60.51
C PRO A 897 -59.36 -17.84 -61.10
N VAL A 898 -58.78 -16.99 -60.26
CA VAL A 898 -57.78 -15.97 -60.61
C VAL A 898 -56.45 -16.31 -59.94
N LYS A 899 -55.40 -16.54 -60.75
CA LYS A 899 -54.06 -16.80 -60.23
C LYS A 899 -53.34 -15.50 -59.89
N ILE A 900 -53.04 -15.29 -58.61
CA ILE A 900 -52.36 -14.10 -58.09
C ILE A 900 -50.96 -14.40 -57.54
N LYS A 901 -50.09 -13.38 -57.62
CA LYS A 901 -48.76 -13.36 -57.01
C LYS A 901 -48.47 -11.95 -56.53
N LEU A 902 -48.91 -11.64 -55.32
CA LEU A 902 -48.78 -10.33 -54.70
C LEU A 902 -47.68 -10.37 -53.63
N ALA A 903 -46.82 -9.34 -53.61
CA ALA A 903 -46.03 -9.02 -52.43
C ALA A 903 -46.92 -8.33 -51.38
N ALA A 904 -46.42 -8.13 -50.17
CA ALA A 904 -47.03 -7.20 -49.22
C ALA A 904 -47.20 -5.81 -49.88
N ASN A 905 -48.35 -5.17 -49.69
CA ASN A 905 -48.75 -3.93 -50.37
C ASN A 905 -48.77 -3.98 -51.91
N GLY A 906 -48.59 -5.15 -52.53
CA GLY A 906 -48.64 -5.33 -53.97
C GLY A 906 -50.06 -5.16 -54.50
N ILE A 907 -50.18 -4.55 -55.69
CA ILE A 907 -51.44 -4.40 -56.42
C ILE A 907 -51.35 -5.17 -57.74
N VAL A 908 -52.39 -5.90 -58.12
CA VAL A 908 -52.58 -6.45 -59.46
C VAL A 908 -53.91 -5.99 -60.03
N THR A 909 -53.91 -5.54 -61.28
CA THR A 909 -55.14 -5.32 -62.04
C THR A 909 -55.59 -6.64 -62.67
N VAL A 910 -56.79 -7.08 -62.33
CA VAL A 910 -57.43 -8.27 -62.88
C VAL A 910 -58.46 -7.84 -63.91
N THR A 911 -58.50 -8.50 -65.06
CA THR A 911 -59.58 -8.35 -66.03
C THR A 911 -60.21 -9.71 -66.31
N ILE A 912 -61.47 -9.89 -65.90
CA ILE A 912 -62.29 -11.04 -66.28
C ILE A 912 -62.98 -10.70 -67.59
N LYS A 913 -62.61 -11.42 -68.65
CA LYS A 913 -63.10 -11.14 -70.02
C LYS A 913 -64.25 -12.05 -70.43
N LYS A 914 -65.13 -11.52 -71.28
CA LYS A 914 -66.24 -12.23 -71.92
C LYS A 914 -67.20 -12.87 -70.92
N VAL A 915 -67.59 -12.12 -69.90
CA VAL A 915 -68.66 -12.50 -68.98
C VAL A 915 -70.00 -12.23 -69.66
N ALA A 916 -70.86 -13.26 -69.76
CA ALA A 916 -72.22 -13.11 -70.25
C ALA A 916 -73.15 -12.75 -69.08
N LEU A 917 -74.04 -11.78 -69.27
CA LEU A 917 -75.00 -11.38 -68.24
C LEU A 917 -76.11 -12.45 -68.09
N PRO A 918 -76.44 -12.92 -66.87
CA PRO A 918 -77.58 -13.82 -66.65
C PRO A 918 -78.92 -13.11 -66.85
N ALA A 919 -80.02 -13.85 -66.69
CA ALA A 919 -81.32 -13.23 -66.52
C ALA A 919 -81.38 -12.53 -65.15
N LEU A 920 -81.58 -11.22 -65.16
CA LEU A 920 -81.79 -10.36 -63.99
C LEU A 920 -83.19 -9.76 -64.06
N ASP A 921 -83.69 -9.22 -62.95
CA ASP A 921 -84.97 -8.49 -62.94
C ASP A 921 -84.86 -7.20 -63.77
N PRO A 922 -85.58 -7.05 -64.89
CA PRO A 922 -85.54 -5.83 -65.69
C PRO A 922 -86.23 -4.65 -65.01
N ALA A 923 -86.83 -4.82 -63.82
CA ALA A 923 -87.43 -3.74 -63.04
C ALA A 923 -86.45 -3.03 -62.09
N VAL A 924 -85.18 -3.46 -61.99
CA VAL A 924 -84.18 -2.92 -61.06
C VAL A 924 -82.89 -2.51 -61.80
N ASP A 925 -82.35 -1.33 -61.50
CA ASP A 925 -81.03 -0.91 -61.98
C ASP A 925 -79.97 -1.55 -61.06
N VAL A 926 -78.98 -2.25 -61.60
CA VAL A 926 -78.07 -3.07 -60.79
C VAL A 926 -76.67 -2.46 -60.67
N PHE A 927 -76.08 -2.53 -59.48
CA PHE A 927 -74.64 -2.41 -59.33
C PHE A 927 -74.00 -3.77 -59.61
N PHE A 928 -72.75 -3.78 -60.06
CA PHE A 928 -71.95 -5.00 -60.02
C PHE A 928 -71.02 -4.97 -58.83
N LEU A 929 -70.91 -6.10 -58.15
CA LEU A 929 -69.95 -6.35 -57.09
C LEU A 929 -68.87 -7.32 -57.60
N VAL A 930 -67.66 -7.17 -57.09
CA VAL A 930 -66.63 -8.20 -57.12
C VAL A 930 -66.36 -8.62 -55.68
N HIS A 931 -66.53 -9.90 -55.39
CA HIS A 931 -66.11 -10.52 -54.14
C HIS A 931 -64.84 -11.32 -54.44
N VAL A 932 -63.73 -10.87 -53.87
CA VAL A 932 -62.40 -11.45 -54.08
C VAL A 932 -62.15 -12.51 -53.01
N ASP A 933 -61.54 -13.62 -53.43
CA ASP A 933 -61.34 -14.81 -52.61
C ASP A 933 -62.62 -15.36 -51.95
N SER A 934 -63.72 -15.33 -52.70
CA SER A 934 -65.05 -15.78 -52.23
C SER A 934 -65.14 -17.27 -51.87
N GLY A 935 -64.07 -18.03 -52.11
CA GLY A 935 -63.90 -19.42 -51.70
C GLY A 935 -62.99 -19.60 -50.48
N GLU A 936 -62.59 -18.53 -49.78
CA GLU A 936 -61.71 -18.53 -48.60
C GLU A 936 -60.41 -19.34 -48.88
N ASN A 937 -59.77 -19.11 -50.03
CA ASN A 937 -58.59 -19.88 -50.46
C ASN A 937 -57.28 -19.39 -49.82
N VAL A 938 -57.30 -18.21 -49.20
CA VAL A 938 -56.21 -17.54 -48.51
C VAL A 938 -56.74 -17.12 -47.15
N ASP A 939 -56.13 -17.58 -46.04
CA ASP A 939 -56.50 -17.07 -44.72
C ASP A 939 -56.13 -15.58 -44.60
N GLU A 940 -57.11 -14.72 -44.33
CA GLU A 940 -56.95 -13.26 -44.27
C GLU A 940 -57.13 -12.71 -42.85
N SER A 941 -56.60 -11.51 -42.56
CA SER A 941 -56.85 -10.81 -41.28
C SER A 941 -58.23 -10.16 -41.20
N ASN A 942 -58.90 -10.03 -42.34
CA ASN A 942 -60.22 -9.44 -42.47
C ASN A 942 -60.86 -10.04 -43.73
N GLU A 943 -62.01 -10.69 -43.57
CA GLU A 943 -62.78 -11.25 -44.70
C GLU A 943 -63.90 -10.26 -45.14
N ASP A 944 -64.24 -9.27 -44.30
CA ASP A 944 -65.37 -8.35 -44.53
C ASP A 944 -65.03 -7.22 -45.54
N ASN A 945 -63.76 -7.00 -45.86
CA ASN A 945 -63.30 -5.97 -46.80
C ASN A 945 -62.99 -6.49 -48.22
N ASN A 946 -63.32 -7.75 -48.50
CA ASN A 946 -63.06 -8.45 -49.76
C ASN A 946 -64.04 -8.11 -50.90
N VAL A 947 -64.82 -7.02 -50.78
CA VAL A 947 -65.86 -6.62 -51.75
C VAL A 947 -65.63 -5.21 -52.29
N ALA A 948 -65.76 -5.03 -53.61
CA ALA A 948 -65.83 -3.72 -54.24
C ALA A 948 -66.98 -3.65 -55.26
N SER A 949 -67.62 -2.48 -55.37
CA SER A 949 -68.76 -2.23 -56.24
C SER A 949 -68.44 -1.29 -57.40
N THR A 950 -69.27 -1.30 -58.45
CA THR A 950 -69.27 -0.25 -59.46
C THR A 950 -69.74 1.08 -58.85
N ALA A 951 -69.13 2.19 -59.25
CA ALA A 951 -69.47 3.52 -58.71
C ALA A 951 -70.89 4.02 -59.08
N ALA A 952 -71.56 3.36 -60.03
CA ALA A 952 -72.93 3.62 -60.44
C ALA A 952 -73.64 2.31 -60.81
N ALA A 953 -74.97 2.31 -60.73
CA ALA A 953 -75.83 1.24 -61.23
C ALA A 953 -75.98 1.30 -62.75
N ILE A 954 -76.39 0.19 -63.34
CA ILE A 954 -76.60 -0.02 -64.78
C ILE A 954 -78.05 -0.50 -64.99
N ASP A 955 -78.79 0.20 -65.86
CA ASP A 955 -80.15 -0.16 -66.30
C ASP A 955 -80.15 -1.51 -67.02
N ILE A 956 -80.98 -2.45 -66.57
CA ILE A 956 -81.15 -3.79 -67.18
C ILE A 956 -82.43 -3.85 -68.03
N ASN A 957 -82.57 -2.88 -68.95
CA ASN A 957 -83.58 -2.86 -70.02
C ASN A 957 -85.03 -2.82 -69.48
N ARG A 958 -85.35 -1.78 -68.71
CA ARG A 958 -86.74 -1.46 -68.30
C ARG A 958 -87.69 -1.20 -69.49
N PRO A 959 -88.97 -1.66 -69.44
CA PRO A 959 -90.03 -1.20 -70.35
C PRO A 959 -90.28 0.31 -70.23
N ASN A 960 -90.75 0.96 -71.31
CA ASN A 960 -90.84 2.42 -71.37
C ASN A 960 -92.24 2.99 -71.69
N VAL A 961 -93.30 2.18 -71.77
CA VAL A 961 -94.69 2.60 -72.00
C VAL A 961 -95.47 2.58 -70.68
N ASP A 962 -96.47 3.45 -70.50
CA ASP A 962 -97.33 3.50 -69.30
C ASP A 962 -98.65 4.21 -69.62
N LEU A 963 -99.79 3.52 -69.60
CA LEU A 963 -101.12 4.00 -70.01
C LEU A 963 -102.08 4.26 -68.85
N ALA A 964 -102.52 5.51 -68.68
CA ALA A 964 -103.51 5.90 -67.67
C ALA A 964 -104.82 6.45 -68.27
N GLY A 965 -105.94 6.24 -67.58
CA GLY A 965 -107.29 6.63 -68.01
C GLY A 965 -107.94 7.79 -67.24
N VAL A 966 -108.83 8.53 -67.91
CA VAL A 966 -109.80 9.45 -67.29
C VAL A 966 -111.15 9.35 -68.00
N LEU A 967 -112.17 8.86 -67.31
CA LEU A 967 -113.53 8.71 -67.83
C LEU A 967 -114.44 9.87 -67.41
N ALA A 968 -115.04 10.56 -68.38
CA ALA A 968 -116.00 11.64 -68.09
C ALA A 968 -117.36 11.07 -67.64
N ASN A 969 -117.97 11.70 -66.63
CA ASN A 969 -119.30 11.29 -66.15
C ASN A 969 -120.36 11.41 -67.27
N LEU A 970 -121.35 10.52 -67.20
CA LEU A 970 -122.52 10.56 -68.07
C LEU A 970 -123.54 11.58 -67.50
N GLY A 971 -124.57 11.93 -68.28
CA GLY A 971 -125.57 12.91 -67.84
C GLY A 971 -126.37 12.40 -66.64
N ALA A 972 -126.73 13.27 -65.69
CA ALA A 972 -127.21 12.89 -64.35
C ALA A 972 -128.41 11.91 -64.29
N ASN A 973 -129.24 11.84 -65.34
CA ASN A 973 -130.30 10.83 -65.47
C ASN A 973 -130.29 10.24 -66.89
N VAL A 974 -130.26 8.91 -67.00
CA VAL A 974 -130.24 8.19 -68.28
C VAL A 974 -131.26 7.05 -68.25
N PRO A 975 -132.23 6.98 -69.18
CA PRO A 975 -133.21 5.92 -69.15
C PRO A 975 -132.63 4.57 -69.60
N VAL A 976 -133.16 3.48 -69.06
CA VAL A 976 -132.89 2.11 -69.54
C VAL A 976 -133.14 2.00 -71.04
N GLY A 977 -132.24 1.32 -71.76
CA GLY A 977 -132.27 1.20 -73.22
C GLY A 977 -131.72 2.42 -73.99
N ALA A 978 -131.30 3.49 -73.30
CA ALA A 978 -130.68 4.64 -73.96
C ALA A 978 -129.37 4.27 -74.67
N LYS A 979 -129.19 4.81 -75.88
CA LYS A 979 -127.91 4.78 -76.61
C LYS A 979 -127.02 5.90 -76.08
N VAL A 980 -125.93 5.54 -75.42
CA VAL A 980 -125.04 6.46 -74.69
C VAL A 980 -123.66 6.55 -75.35
N THR A 981 -122.92 7.62 -75.08
CA THR A 981 -121.53 7.78 -75.54
C THR A 981 -120.66 8.19 -74.38
N PHE A 982 -119.80 7.28 -73.94
CA PHE A 982 -118.77 7.49 -72.93
C PHE A 982 -117.58 8.21 -73.56
N ASN A 983 -117.04 9.21 -72.88
CA ASN A 983 -115.86 9.95 -73.33
C ASN A 983 -114.68 9.60 -72.41
N LEU A 984 -113.87 8.63 -72.84
CA LEU A 984 -112.64 8.22 -72.16
C LEU A 984 -111.46 9.01 -72.74
N THR A 985 -110.54 9.46 -71.89
CA THR A 985 -109.24 10.01 -72.31
C THR A 985 -108.16 9.06 -71.83
N VAL A 986 -107.32 8.55 -72.73
CA VAL A 986 -106.18 7.68 -72.40
C VAL A 986 -104.89 8.45 -72.65
N THR A 987 -103.99 8.50 -71.68
CA THR A 987 -102.69 9.18 -71.76
C THR A 987 -101.58 8.14 -71.64
N ASN A 988 -100.50 8.30 -72.41
CA ASN A 988 -99.28 7.52 -72.22
C ASN A 988 -98.28 8.36 -71.42
N ASN A 989 -98.09 8.06 -70.15
CA ASN A 989 -97.15 8.74 -69.25
C ASN A 989 -95.70 8.31 -69.50
N GLY A 990 -95.48 7.12 -70.06
CA GLY A 990 -94.16 6.55 -70.34
C GLY A 990 -93.41 7.23 -71.50
N ALA A 991 -92.09 7.06 -71.54
CA ALA A 991 -91.19 7.63 -72.55
C ALA A 991 -91.29 6.97 -73.96
N GLY A 992 -91.84 5.76 -74.04
CA GLY A 992 -92.08 4.99 -75.25
C GLY A 992 -93.27 5.51 -76.06
N ALA A 993 -93.44 5.00 -77.28
CA ALA A 993 -94.54 5.41 -78.16
C ALA A 993 -95.45 4.23 -78.53
N VAL A 994 -96.72 4.29 -78.13
CA VAL A 994 -97.72 3.24 -78.37
C VAL A 994 -98.27 3.31 -79.81
N LYS A 995 -98.31 2.17 -80.50
CA LYS A 995 -98.85 2.04 -81.87
C LYS A 995 -99.60 0.70 -82.12
N GLN A 996 -100.37 0.23 -81.15
CA GLN A 996 -101.00 -1.09 -81.17
C GLN A 996 -102.53 -1.03 -81.01
N LYS A 997 -103.23 -2.15 -81.23
CA LYS A 997 -104.61 -2.30 -80.76
C LYS A 997 -104.60 -2.66 -79.28
N VAL A 998 -105.45 -2.00 -78.49
CA VAL A 998 -105.71 -2.33 -77.09
C VAL A 998 -107.18 -2.63 -76.90
N ARG A 999 -107.53 -3.44 -75.89
CA ARG A 999 -108.93 -3.73 -75.53
C ARG A 999 -109.41 -2.80 -74.41
N ILE A 1000 -110.52 -2.12 -74.65
CA ILE A 1000 -111.13 -1.20 -73.67
C ILE A 1000 -112.53 -1.68 -73.33
N GLN A 1001 -112.81 -1.74 -72.03
CA GLN A 1001 -114.12 -2.07 -71.49
C GLN A 1001 -114.70 -0.90 -70.70
N ILE A 1002 -116.02 -0.75 -70.69
CA ILE A 1002 -116.76 0.15 -69.80
C ILE A 1002 -117.78 -0.69 -69.05
N TRP A 1003 -117.69 -0.67 -67.72
CA TRP A 1003 -118.58 -1.34 -66.79
C TRP A 1003 -119.47 -0.30 -66.08
N ALA A 1004 -120.65 -0.71 -65.62
CA ALA A 1004 -121.50 0.05 -64.71
C ALA A 1004 -121.46 -0.62 -63.32
N SER A 1005 -121.05 0.16 -62.31
CA SER A 1005 -120.83 -0.30 -60.94
C SER A 1005 -121.67 0.48 -59.93
N ALA A 1006 -121.98 -0.15 -58.80
CA ALA A 1006 -122.62 0.50 -57.67
C ALA A 1006 -121.66 1.44 -56.91
N ASP A 1007 -120.35 1.23 -57.03
CA ASP A 1007 -119.32 2.10 -56.45
C ASP A 1007 -118.23 2.45 -57.49
N ALA A 1008 -117.09 2.97 -57.06
CA ALA A 1008 -116.07 3.53 -57.94
C ALA A 1008 -114.89 2.59 -58.24
N ALA A 1009 -114.98 1.31 -57.88
CA ALA A 1009 -113.97 0.28 -58.16
C ALA A 1009 -114.57 -0.88 -58.99
N TYR A 1010 -113.80 -1.44 -59.93
CA TYR A 1010 -114.26 -2.56 -60.72
C TYR A 1010 -114.33 -3.87 -59.91
N ASP A 1011 -115.48 -4.55 -59.97
CA ASP A 1011 -115.62 -5.93 -59.48
C ASP A 1011 -116.40 -6.86 -60.43
N LEU A 1012 -116.48 -8.15 -60.07
CA LEU A 1012 -117.12 -9.18 -60.90
C LEU A 1012 -118.67 -9.17 -60.87
N ALA A 1013 -119.30 -8.36 -60.02
CA ALA A 1013 -120.74 -8.13 -59.99
C ALA A 1013 -121.18 -6.96 -60.89
N ASP A 1014 -120.23 -6.16 -61.38
CA ASP A 1014 -120.49 -5.05 -62.30
C ASP A 1014 -121.08 -5.49 -63.63
N THR A 1015 -121.82 -4.58 -64.28
CA THR A 1015 -122.47 -4.86 -65.57
C THR A 1015 -121.71 -4.25 -66.74
N LEU A 1016 -121.18 -5.09 -67.62
CA LEU A 1016 -120.48 -4.68 -68.84
C LEU A 1016 -121.39 -3.92 -69.81
N ILE A 1017 -121.02 -2.69 -70.17
CA ILE A 1017 -121.78 -1.80 -71.07
C ILE A 1017 -121.10 -1.68 -72.45
N VAL A 1018 -119.77 -1.66 -72.48
CA VAL A 1018 -118.97 -1.59 -73.72
C VAL A 1018 -117.79 -2.53 -73.63
N ASN A 1019 -117.50 -3.28 -74.70
CA ASN A 1019 -116.26 -4.02 -74.88
C ASN A 1019 -115.80 -3.82 -76.34
N VAL A 1020 -114.65 -3.18 -76.55
CA VAL A 1020 -114.19 -2.81 -77.90
C VAL A 1020 -112.67 -2.78 -78.00
N GLU A 1021 -112.14 -3.31 -79.10
CA GLU A 1021 -110.73 -3.13 -79.46
C GLU A 1021 -110.54 -1.87 -80.31
N THR A 1022 -109.54 -1.06 -79.97
CA THR A 1022 -109.25 0.19 -80.66
C THR A 1022 -107.76 0.37 -80.92
N ASN A 1023 -107.40 0.96 -82.06
CA ASN A 1023 -106.02 1.32 -82.37
C ASN A 1023 -105.58 2.50 -81.48
N LEU A 1024 -104.78 2.25 -80.46
CA LEU A 1024 -104.12 3.29 -79.68
C LEU A 1024 -102.84 3.74 -80.42
N ARG A 1025 -102.69 5.05 -80.55
CA ARG A 1025 -101.55 5.68 -81.23
C ARG A 1025 -101.19 6.93 -80.45
N LEU A 1026 -100.19 6.82 -79.60
CA LEU A 1026 -99.76 7.84 -78.64
C LEU A 1026 -98.24 8.01 -78.71
N LYS A 1027 -97.78 9.23 -78.43
CA LYS A 1027 -96.39 9.51 -78.06
C LYS A 1027 -96.29 9.56 -76.53
N ALA A 1028 -95.08 9.62 -75.99
CA ALA A 1028 -94.86 10.00 -74.60
C ALA A 1028 -95.60 11.30 -74.23
N GLY A 1029 -96.23 11.33 -73.06
CA GLY A 1029 -97.04 12.42 -72.51
C GLY A 1029 -98.33 12.77 -73.27
N ALA A 1030 -98.70 12.04 -74.33
CA ALA A 1030 -99.79 12.45 -75.21
C ALA A 1030 -101.15 11.82 -74.80
N PRO A 1031 -102.23 12.61 -74.67
CA PRO A 1031 -103.58 12.09 -74.45
C PRO A 1031 -104.34 11.82 -75.76
N LYS A 1032 -105.23 10.82 -75.77
CA LYS A 1032 -106.18 10.52 -76.85
C LYS A 1032 -107.59 10.32 -76.30
N ARG A 1033 -108.52 11.13 -76.80
CA ARG A 1033 -109.94 11.03 -76.47
C ARG A 1033 -110.63 9.99 -77.35
N LEU A 1034 -111.38 9.10 -76.72
CA LEU A 1034 -112.12 8.00 -77.31
C LEU A 1034 -113.62 8.18 -77.00
N LYS A 1035 -114.45 8.02 -78.03
CA LYS A 1035 -115.92 8.10 -77.93
C LYS A 1035 -116.51 6.71 -78.06
N LEU A 1036 -116.77 6.08 -76.93
CA LEU A 1036 -117.19 4.69 -76.82
C LEU A 1036 -118.72 4.65 -76.73
N LYS A 1037 -119.37 3.95 -77.68
CA LYS A 1037 -120.84 3.90 -77.76
C LYS A 1037 -121.35 2.65 -77.07
N GLY A 1038 -122.29 2.81 -76.15
CA GLY A 1038 -122.94 1.72 -75.43
C GLY A 1038 -124.47 1.86 -75.45
N VAL A 1039 -125.15 0.86 -74.91
CA VAL A 1039 -126.60 0.89 -74.65
C VAL A 1039 -126.79 0.49 -73.20
N ILE A 1040 -127.56 1.25 -72.42
CA ILE A 1040 -127.86 0.88 -71.04
C ILE A 1040 -128.76 -0.37 -71.04
N PRO A 1041 -128.34 -1.52 -70.48
CA PRO A 1041 -129.10 -2.75 -70.52
C PRO A 1041 -130.32 -2.73 -69.60
N PRO A 1042 -131.36 -3.53 -69.88
CA PRO A 1042 -132.47 -3.73 -68.96
C PRO A 1042 -132.00 -4.42 -67.68
N GLY A 1043 -132.45 -3.91 -66.53
CA GLY A 1043 -132.12 -4.46 -65.20
C GLY A 1043 -131.32 -3.52 -64.30
N LEU A 1044 -130.66 -2.50 -64.85
CA LEU A 1044 -130.03 -1.44 -64.06
C LEU A 1044 -131.08 -0.40 -63.64
N ASN A 1045 -131.15 -0.08 -62.34
CA ASN A 1045 -132.01 0.96 -61.78
C ASN A 1045 -131.36 1.51 -60.50
N GLY A 1046 -131.21 2.84 -60.41
CA GLY A 1046 -130.51 3.52 -59.31
C GLY A 1046 -129.24 4.25 -59.76
N ALA A 1047 -128.41 4.64 -58.80
CA ALA A 1047 -127.20 5.43 -59.03
C ALA A 1047 -126.00 4.52 -59.32
N TYR A 1048 -125.38 4.66 -60.49
CA TYR A 1048 -124.20 3.88 -60.89
C TYR A 1048 -123.03 4.79 -61.26
N HIS A 1049 -121.81 4.40 -60.89
CA HIS A 1049 -120.61 4.88 -61.58
C HIS A 1049 -120.40 4.10 -62.88
N PHE A 1050 -119.58 4.63 -63.77
CA PHE A 1050 -119.02 3.85 -64.88
C PHE A 1050 -117.51 3.75 -64.73
N ILE A 1051 -116.95 2.61 -65.11
CA ILE A 1051 -115.52 2.30 -64.91
C ILE A 1051 -114.93 1.84 -66.23
N ALA A 1052 -113.86 2.51 -66.67
CA ALA A 1052 -113.09 2.14 -67.84
C ALA A 1052 -111.89 1.28 -67.44
N LEU A 1053 -111.74 0.14 -68.10
CA LEU A 1053 -110.52 -0.67 -68.05
C LEU A 1053 -109.79 -0.57 -69.39
N ILE A 1054 -108.52 -0.19 -69.35
CA ILE A 1054 -107.63 -0.04 -70.51
C ILE A 1054 -106.73 -1.28 -70.61
N ASP A 1055 -106.24 -1.52 -71.82
CA ASP A 1055 -105.63 -2.76 -72.32
C ASP A 1055 -105.91 -4.08 -71.58
N THR A 1056 -107.19 -4.41 -71.38
CA THR A 1056 -107.67 -5.67 -70.76
C THR A 1056 -107.30 -6.96 -71.52
N ALA A 1057 -106.46 -6.87 -72.55
CA ALA A 1057 -105.85 -7.98 -73.25
C ALA A 1057 -104.38 -8.22 -72.85
N ASN A 1058 -103.76 -7.29 -72.10
CA ASN A 1058 -102.33 -7.22 -71.74
C ASN A 1058 -101.43 -7.55 -72.96
N VAL A 1059 -101.49 -6.69 -73.97
CA VAL A 1059 -100.71 -6.84 -75.22
C VAL A 1059 -99.63 -5.77 -75.38
N LEU A 1060 -99.59 -4.79 -74.49
CA LEU A 1060 -98.47 -3.87 -74.26
C LEU A 1060 -97.92 -4.18 -72.86
N ALA A 1061 -96.60 -4.33 -72.74
CA ALA A 1061 -95.95 -4.41 -71.44
C ALA A 1061 -95.68 -2.99 -70.92
N GLU A 1062 -96.22 -2.65 -69.76
CA GLU A 1062 -96.24 -1.29 -69.22
C GLU A 1062 -95.29 -1.16 -68.00
N PHE A 1063 -94.93 0.08 -67.67
CA PHE A 1063 -94.10 0.39 -66.50
C PHE A 1063 -94.93 0.37 -65.20
N ASP A 1064 -96.21 0.73 -65.29
CA ASP A 1064 -97.20 0.60 -64.22
C ASP A 1064 -98.49 0.01 -64.81
N GLU A 1065 -98.78 -1.24 -64.48
CA GLU A 1065 -100.00 -1.94 -64.92
C GLU A 1065 -101.24 -1.58 -64.07
N THR A 1066 -101.06 -0.86 -62.95
CA THR A 1066 -102.12 -0.64 -61.94
C THR A 1066 -102.97 0.60 -62.20
N ASN A 1067 -102.53 1.51 -63.07
CA ASN A 1067 -103.19 2.78 -63.36
C ASN A 1067 -104.11 2.74 -64.62
N ASN A 1068 -104.30 1.54 -65.18
CA ASN A 1068 -105.12 1.26 -66.36
C ASN A 1068 -106.65 1.30 -66.10
N GLU A 1069 -107.10 1.56 -64.86
CA GLU A 1069 -108.51 1.70 -64.45
C GLU A 1069 -108.92 3.18 -64.26
N ALA A 1070 -110.13 3.56 -64.70
CA ALA A 1070 -110.65 4.91 -64.56
C ALA A 1070 -112.18 4.99 -64.37
N ALA A 1071 -112.61 5.27 -63.15
CA ALA A 1071 -114.02 5.49 -62.80
C ALA A 1071 -114.53 6.91 -63.10
N THR A 1072 -115.85 7.08 -63.20
CA THR A 1072 -116.49 8.40 -63.31
C THR A 1072 -116.45 9.15 -61.97
N PRO A 1073 -116.19 10.48 -61.96
CA PRO A 1073 -116.10 11.29 -60.73
C PRO A 1073 -117.37 11.38 -59.86
N GLY A 1074 -118.45 10.72 -60.27
CA GLY A 1074 -119.72 10.65 -59.56
C GLY A 1074 -120.64 9.66 -60.26
N THR A 1075 -121.81 9.43 -59.66
CA THR A 1075 -122.83 8.54 -60.20
C THR A 1075 -123.67 9.19 -61.30
N THR A 1076 -124.35 8.34 -62.05
CA THR A 1076 -125.45 8.63 -62.98
C THR A 1076 -126.66 7.82 -62.55
N ASN A 1077 -127.83 8.45 -62.41
CA ASN A 1077 -129.06 7.72 -62.13
C ASN A 1077 -129.59 7.05 -63.40
N ILE A 1078 -129.85 5.75 -63.32
CA ILE A 1078 -130.47 4.94 -64.37
C ILE A 1078 -131.92 4.64 -63.95
N ASN A 1079 -132.89 4.99 -64.81
CA ASN A 1079 -134.33 4.93 -64.53
C ASN A 1079 -135.15 4.26 -65.65
#